data_AF-A0A2E0KMA1-F1
#
_entry.id   AF-A0A2E0KMA1-F1
#
_cell.length_a   1.000
_cell.length_b   1.000
_cell.length_c   1.000
_cell.angle_alpha   90.00
_cell.angle_beta   90.00
_cell.angle_gamma   90.00
#
_symmetry.space_group_name_H-M   'P 1'
#
loop_
_entity.id
_entity.type
_entity.pdbx_description
1 polymer ?
#
loop_
_entity_poly.entity_id
_entity_poly.type
_entity_poly.pdbx_seq_one_letter_code
_entity_poly.pdbx_strand_id
1 'polypeptide(L)'
;MVSFGQFNYDGTTITCAGMTANSTTTLDIDGTDRVVTAVDNTSIAAKPIGDADWDCICTTLVTDTSNLFNNKRTFNQDLSRWDTSNVTNMQSMFSDARAFNQDISEWDVSSVTNMKSMFNKAHQFNKNISSWDVSSVITMELMFSNADRFNNGDATNAASNPLTWNTQSVTNMRGMFFSGVFNQDIGSWNVSNVENMSLMFKFTKKFGNGGQPMNWTTSSLENMAQMFRNTDAFNQDISGWDVSSVTNMAELFKQNDGFNNNGQPLNWNTSSVKNMTALFYLAKNFNQDISGWDTSNVTQMQNMFREAVDFDQDISGWNTSSVNNMSNMFKFATSFNQEIGGWDVRSVTNMTGMFENATLFNGNLSSWCVSHNPSHGSFATGSGLIAANFPGWGLSCVPTVILTDTDGDNLLGSGAIVTITATFDQDMANSPQYSINSGASYFDLTAGGNALTWTHQLIANNLSDGAYTFLVSGTSVGGVSYDLSQGTQDGDETEVDKITFTVDRTPPTVVLSDDDVDNLLSASDMVVVTANFSEAMNANPTLSMSGGLISGANMIATGDPSTWTYTINVSSLGASDGDYQVSVSGTDLAGNAYTGSEIITFTIDVTPPTVILTDTDSDDIVFPDTTMTVTANFSEAMQQTPTISLGSVFVDAQMSPTGSPQEWTYFIDFSTLTITPGNHAITVGGRDIAGNPYAGSENIVIEYQRFIPTITASDVTRMYVDSTDPQFTLGISSTSTGTLAFEKLVSGCSYISVTPAGEVTINGAGTCRIKVSQAANSSFQSGVAYFDLIINKATPSINPPNLARTCGISEFPLTADCPTTPKQMDLVGLYDFNGDLNDGTGNGYNGIIAGDPSLDEDRFGNPSSAYTFDGDDEIYFGNAMADEWAGSPDHFTISFWAKSNLSCCRQDIASLGQYECNSSGRGSVIRLGHPSAGGDFSGCNEGWPGVNIGSAATGGDWHHYIFVNDSRGRTVYVDGVKKDNKPGTNLFSIKTYGLTIGGGYQNTGGIGAFNGSVDDVALWKTGLTDEEVAAFYANQKSECENTGGSFTYTSLDPSIVSITGGDTASIKGSGVATIEATLVEDANYNSATATFTITVSKGNSTPTISDELRNYGDADFTLTTSTTSTGNIVYTVSDTSVATVSGSTVHIEGAGSTTIFVTVLGDACYNAATTSMTLTVNSVSQTVTWPSPITKIFENPPSPFPLDVPSTNEGYTGTITYSSSDTSIASVDPVTGEVTINNVGSGSVILTAHLASDGNYDSTTVTT
;
A
#
# COMPACT_ATOMS: atom_id res chain seq x y z
N MET A 1 27.44 73.73 -10.28
CA MET A 1 26.41 74.53 -11.00
C MET A 1 25.15 74.47 -10.16
N VAL A 2 24.29 75.50 -10.20
CA VAL A 2 22.96 75.39 -9.56
C VAL A 2 22.09 74.59 -10.52
N SER A 3 21.53 73.48 -10.07
CA SER A 3 20.45 72.83 -10.81
C SER A 3 19.22 73.71 -10.67
N PHE A 4 18.72 74.26 -11.77
CA PHE A 4 17.36 74.75 -11.78
C PHE A 4 16.43 73.55 -11.69
N GLY A 5 15.33 73.67 -10.95
CA GLY A 5 14.31 72.63 -10.93
C GLY A 5 13.70 72.47 -12.31
N GLN A 6 13.39 71.23 -12.70
CA GLN A 6 12.85 70.91 -14.02
C GLN A 6 11.78 69.84 -13.90
N PHE A 7 10.67 70.05 -14.63
CA PHE A 7 9.69 68.99 -14.92
C PHE A 7 10.19 68.13 -16.09
N ASN A 8 10.00 66.82 -16.01
CA ASN A 8 10.31 65.88 -17.07
C ASN A 8 9.22 64.80 -17.18
N TYR A 9 8.99 64.31 -18.40
CA TYR A 9 8.21 63.12 -18.70
C TYR A 9 9.06 62.26 -19.63
N ASP A 10 9.31 61.02 -19.25
CA ASP A 10 10.17 60.06 -19.98
C ASP A 10 9.39 59.12 -20.91
N GLY A 11 8.05 59.19 -20.88
CA GLY A 11 7.14 58.29 -21.57
C GLY A 11 6.33 57.39 -20.64
N THR A 12 6.70 57.31 -19.35
CA THR A 12 5.94 56.60 -18.32
C THR A 12 5.65 57.47 -17.11
N THR A 13 6.61 58.24 -16.61
CA THR A 13 6.58 58.85 -15.27
C THR A 13 6.84 60.36 -15.32
N ILE A 14 6.08 61.13 -14.54
CA ILE A 14 6.22 62.59 -14.45
C ILE A 14 7.04 62.96 -13.21
N THR A 15 8.23 63.49 -13.43
CA THR A 15 9.18 63.90 -12.37
C THR A 15 9.37 65.42 -12.33
N CYS A 16 9.73 65.97 -11.17
CA CYS A 16 9.87 67.42 -10.95
C CYS A 16 10.96 67.77 -9.92
N ALA A 17 12.11 67.10 -10.03
CA ALA A 17 13.24 67.29 -9.13
C ALA A 17 13.65 68.78 -9.00
N GLY A 18 13.74 69.26 -7.75
CA GLY A 18 14.13 70.64 -7.44
C GLY A 18 13.01 71.69 -7.61
N MET A 19 11.79 71.30 -7.95
CA MET A 19 10.64 72.21 -7.96
C MET A 19 10.06 72.42 -6.55
N THR A 20 9.26 73.48 -6.37
CA THR A 20 8.44 73.69 -5.16
C THR A 20 7.00 73.24 -5.38
N ALA A 21 6.31 72.80 -4.32
CA ALA A 21 4.89 72.43 -4.39
C ALA A 21 4.03 73.58 -4.95
N ASN A 22 2.99 73.23 -5.72
CA ASN A 22 2.12 74.12 -6.50
C ASN A 22 2.82 74.87 -7.66
N SER A 23 4.07 74.51 -8.02
CA SER A 23 4.63 74.91 -9.32
C SER A 23 3.88 74.22 -10.45
N THR A 24 3.70 74.88 -11.59
CA THR A 24 3.06 74.30 -12.77
C THR A 24 3.90 74.47 -14.04
N THR A 25 3.65 73.61 -15.02
CA THR A 25 4.16 73.71 -16.39
C THR A 25 3.13 73.14 -17.37
N THR A 26 3.34 73.34 -18.67
CA THR A 26 2.77 72.45 -19.70
C THR A 26 3.82 71.41 -20.09
N LEU A 27 3.41 70.16 -20.31
CA LEU A 27 4.20 69.10 -20.97
C LEU A 27 3.36 68.49 -22.09
N ASP A 28 4.00 68.03 -23.16
CA ASP A 28 3.39 67.11 -24.11
C ASP A 28 3.35 65.72 -23.47
N ILE A 29 2.14 65.23 -23.19
CA ILE A 29 1.88 63.88 -22.68
C ILE A 29 1.11 63.15 -23.76
N ASP A 30 1.76 62.14 -24.34
CA ASP A 30 1.21 61.22 -25.34
C ASP A 30 0.61 61.92 -26.59
N GLY A 31 1.21 63.05 -27.00
CA GLY A 31 0.77 63.87 -28.14
C GLY A 31 -0.28 64.94 -27.77
N THR A 32 -0.40 65.27 -26.48
CA THR A 32 -1.36 66.26 -25.94
C THR A 32 -0.69 67.18 -24.93
N ASP A 33 -0.72 68.49 -25.16
CA ASP A 33 -0.34 69.49 -24.16
C ASP A 33 -1.22 69.39 -22.89
N ARG A 34 -0.65 68.93 -21.78
CA ARG A 34 -1.30 68.85 -20.46
C ARG A 34 -0.63 69.82 -19.47
N VAL A 35 -1.43 70.41 -18.58
CA VAL A 35 -0.90 71.22 -17.47
C VAL A 35 -0.56 70.30 -16.30
N VAL A 36 0.72 70.26 -15.93
CA VAL A 36 1.24 69.44 -14.82
C VAL A 36 1.47 70.32 -13.60
N THR A 37 1.08 69.82 -12.42
CA THR A 37 1.33 70.48 -11.11
C THR A 37 2.23 69.63 -10.23
N ALA A 38 3.28 70.22 -9.64
CA ALA A 38 4.09 69.56 -8.61
C ALA A 38 3.36 69.58 -7.27
N VAL A 39 3.20 68.42 -6.62
CA VAL A 39 2.56 68.27 -5.31
C VAL A 39 3.51 67.70 -4.26
N ASP A 40 3.25 68.06 -3.00
CA ASP A 40 3.86 67.53 -1.78
C ASP A 40 2.79 66.81 -0.92
N ASN A 41 3.20 66.19 0.19
CA ASN A 41 2.30 65.54 1.16
C ASN A 41 1.10 66.43 1.57
N THR A 42 1.29 67.75 1.64
CA THR A 42 0.24 68.71 2.04
C THR A 42 -0.77 68.97 0.93
N SER A 43 -0.29 69.25 -0.28
CA SER A 43 -1.12 69.61 -1.43
C SER A 43 -1.81 68.41 -2.08
N ILE A 44 -1.17 67.22 -2.09
CA ILE A 44 -1.81 66.00 -2.60
C ILE A 44 -2.98 65.56 -1.73
N ALA A 45 -2.84 65.64 -0.39
CA ALA A 45 -3.91 65.32 0.56
C ALA A 45 -5.09 66.31 0.52
N ALA A 46 -4.89 67.49 -0.07
CA ALA A 46 -5.93 68.51 -0.26
C ALA A 46 -6.63 68.41 -1.63
N LYS A 47 -6.12 67.63 -2.59
CA LYS A 47 -6.69 67.52 -3.95
C LYS A 47 -8.05 66.78 -3.92
N PRO A 48 -9.10 67.29 -4.58
CA PRO A 48 -10.41 66.63 -4.57
C PRO A 48 -10.41 65.25 -5.23
N ILE A 49 -10.99 64.25 -4.57
CA ILE A 49 -11.06 62.86 -5.08
C ILE A 49 -11.84 62.74 -6.40
N GLY A 50 -12.76 63.68 -6.67
CA GLY A 50 -13.53 63.76 -7.92
C GLY A 50 -12.93 64.68 -9.00
N ASP A 51 -11.70 65.16 -8.79
CA ASP A 51 -10.91 65.82 -9.83
C ASP A 51 -10.58 64.82 -10.96
N ALA A 52 -10.42 65.32 -12.19
CA ALA A 52 -10.06 64.50 -13.35
C ALA A 52 -8.54 64.38 -13.50
N ASP A 53 -7.80 65.42 -13.11
CA ASP A 53 -6.37 65.58 -13.39
C ASP A 53 -5.50 64.88 -12.33
N TRP A 54 -5.76 63.59 -12.05
CA TRP A 54 -4.93 62.77 -11.15
C TRP A 54 -3.74 62.09 -11.86
N ASP A 55 -3.81 61.97 -13.19
CA ASP A 55 -2.73 61.57 -14.10
C ASP A 55 -1.75 62.72 -14.39
N CYS A 56 -2.20 63.98 -14.25
CA CYS A 56 -1.47 65.21 -14.60
C CYS A 56 -0.82 65.91 -13.38
N ILE A 57 -0.30 65.15 -12.41
CA ILE A 57 0.47 65.68 -11.28
C ILE A 57 1.85 65.04 -11.19
N CYS A 58 2.82 65.80 -10.70
CA CYS A 58 4.13 65.28 -10.34
C CYS A 58 4.21 65.05 -8.82
N THR A 59 4.62 63.85 -8.42
CA THR A 59 4.68 63.41 -7.02
C THR A 59 6.09 63.27 -6.45
N THR A 60 7.15 63.72 -7.14
CA THR A 60 8.56 63.66 -6.66
C THR A 60 8.79 64.25 -5.27
N LEU A 61 7.93 65.18 -4.81
CA LEU A 61 8.03 65.82 -3.48
C LEU A 61 7.16 65.13 -2.41
N VAL A 62 6.54 63.99 -2.73
CA VAL A 62 5.68 63.20 -1.84
C VAL A 62 6.50 62.08 -1.21
N THR A 63 6.46 61.98 0.13
CA THR A 63 7.18 60.96 0.91
C THR A 63 6.24 60.03 1.69
N ASP A 64 4.97 60.40 1.81
CA ASP A 64 3.93 59.69 2.56
C ASP A 64 2.60 59.80 1.80
N THR A 65 2.06 58.67 1.36
CA THR A 65 0.76 58.56 0.69
C THR A 65 -0.29 57.88 1.57
N SER A 66 0.00 57.71 2.86
CA SER A 66 -0.84 56.92 3.75
C SER A 66 -2.25 57.48 3.88
N ASN A 67 -3.23 56.58 3.83
CA ASN A 67 -4.66 56.88 3.88
C ASN A 67 -5.23 57.77 2.75
N LEU A 68 -4.46 58.16 1.73
CA LEU A 68 -4.87 59.16 0.72
C LEU A 68 -6.21 58.84 0.03
N PHE A 69 -6.41 57.57 -0.35
CA PHE A 69 -7.65 57.05 -0.96
C PHE A 69 -8.44 56.13 -0.01
N ASN A 70 -8.21 56.22 1.31
CA ASN A 70 -8.91 55.42 2.31
C ASN A 70 -10.42 55.77 2.37
N ASN A 71 -11.26 54.74 2.41
CA ASN A 71 -12.72 54.76 2.28
C ASN A 71 -13.27 55.40 0.99
N LYS A 72 -12.43 55.65 -0.04
CA LYS A 72 -12.89 56.23 -1.33
C LYS A 72 -13.46 55.14 -2.24
N ARG A 73 -14.58 54.54 -1.84
CA ARG A 73 -15.18 53.33 -2.45
C ARG A 73 -15.34 53.35 -3.98
N THR A 74 -15.52 54.52 -4.57
CA THR A 74 -15.72 54.70 -6.03
C THR A 74 -14.49 55.26 -6.75
N PHE A 75 -13.35 55.38 -6.08
CA PHE A 75 -12.12 55.89 -6.69
C PHE A 75 -11.46 54.83 -7.57
N ASN A 76 -11.20 55.20 -8.83
CA ASN A 76 -10.52 54.38 -9.83
C ASN A 76 -9.91 55.27 -10.94
N GLN A 77 -9.33 56.42 -10.56
CA GLN A 77 -8.65 57.32 -11.51
C GLN A 77 -7.24 56.83 -11.80
N ASP A 78 -6.74 57.07 -13.02
CA ASP A 78 -5.39 56.70 -13.46
C ASP A 78 -4.32 57.39 -12.59
N LEU A 79 -3.35 56.59 -12.12
CA LEU A 79 -2.19 57.01 -11.32
C LEU A 79 -0.86 56.48 -11.90
N SER A 80 -0.88 55.93 -13.12
CA SER A 80 0.28 55.27 -13.76
C SER A 80 1.51 56.18 -13.85
N ARG A 81 1.29 57.49 -14.09
CA ARG A 81 2.36 58.49 -14.31
C ARG A 81 3.00 59.05 -13.04
N TRP A 82 2.66 58.55 -11.85
CA TRP A 82 3.20 59.04 -10.57
C TRP A 82 4.65 58.60 -10.34
N ASP A 83 5.49 59.55 -9.93
CA ASP A 83 6.79 59.29 -9.33
C ASP A 83 6.61 58.91 -7.85
N THR A 84 6.83 57.64 -7.53
CA THR A 84 6.73 57.06 -6.18
C THR A 84 8.08 56.81 -5.51
N SER A 85 9.20 57.10 -6.20
CA SER A 85 10.58 56.78 -5.77
C SER A 85 10.99 57.34 -4.41
N ASN A 86 10.35 58.44 -3.97
CA ASN A 86 10.61 59.11 -2.69
C ASN A 86 9.60 58.72 -1.58
N VAL A 87 8.59 57.90 -1.89
CA VAL A 87 7.56 57.47 -0.95
C VAL A 87 8.11 56.37 -0.03
N THR A 88 7.94 56.58 1.27
CA THR A 88 8.44 55.67 2.32
C THR A 88 7.31 54.97 3.10
N ASN A 89 6.09 55.51 3.03
CA ASN A 89 4.91 55.05 3.75
C ASN A 89 3.68 55.05 2.83
N MET A 90 3.11 53.87 2.58
CA MET A 90 1.88 53.66 1.79
C MET A 90 0.73 53.08 2.62
N GLN A 91 0.81 53.16 3.95
CA GLN A 91 -0.15 52.53 4.87
C GLN A 91 -1.61 52.91 4.56
N SER A 92 -2.48 51.90 4.39
CA SER A 92 -3.91 52.07 4.14
C SER A 92 -4.27 52.95 2.93
N MET A 93 -3.34 53.17 1.97
CA MET A 93 -3.53 54.12 0.87
C MET A 93 -4.84 53.89 0.09
N PHE A 94 -5.18 52.64 -0.23
CA PHE A 94 -6.40 52.23 -0.94
C PHE A 94 -7.37 51.40 -0.07
N SER A 95 -7.28 51.52 1.26
CA SER A 95 -8.15 50.81 2.20
C SER A 95 -9.64 51.15 1.96
N ASP A 96 -10.49 50.15 1.72
CA ASP A 96 -11.90 50.27 1.34
C ASP A 96 -12.14 51.15 0.08
N ALA A 97 -11.12 51.32 -0.77
CA ALA A 97 -11.23 51.91 -2.13
C ALA A 97 -11.75 50.85 -3.12
N ARG A 98 -12.96 50.35 -2.85
CA ARG A 98 -13.54 49.13 -3.45
C ARG A 98 -13.44 49.01 -4.96
N ALA A 99 -13.59 50.12 -5.70
CA ALA A 99 -13.58 50.16 -7.15
C ALA A 99 -12.17 50.26 -7.78
N PHE A 100 -11.11 50.44 -6.99
CA PHE A 100 -9.76 50.65 -7.50
C PHE A 100 -9.20 49.37 -8.13
N ASN A 101 -8.79 49.48 -9.40
CA ASN A 101 -8.12 48.45 -10.18
C ASN A 101 -7.27 49.06 -11.33
N GLN A 102 -6.68 50.23 -11.10
CA GLN A 102 -5.79 50.86 -12.08
C GLN A 102 -4.40 50.24 -12.06
N ASP A 103 -3.69 50.38 -13.18
CA ASP A 103 -2.33 49.85 -13.30
C ASP A 103 -1.32 50.70 -12.55
N ILE A 104 -0.44 50.00 -11.83
CA ILE A 104 0.60 50.53 -10.94
C ILE A 104 1.85 49.64 -10.95
N SER A 105 1.99 48.77 -11.97
CA SER A 105 3.14 47.87 -12.14
C SER A 105 4.48 48.61 -12.29
N GLU A 106 4.45 49.81 -12.85
CA GLU A 106 5.62 50.68 -13.10
C GLU A 106 5.98 51.61 -11.92
N TRP A 107 5.30 51.48 -10.76
CA TRP A 107 5.63 52.27 -9.57
C TRP A 107 6.95 51.81 -8.92
N ASP A 108 7.89 52.73 -8.75
CA ASP A 108 9.07 52.52 -7.93
C ASP A 108 8.68 52.56 -6.44
N VAL A 109 8.68 51.38 -5.81
CA VAL A 109 8.39 51.20 -4.38
C VAL A 109 9.64 50.84 -3.56
N SER A 110 10.84 50.95 -4.14
CA SER A 110 12.11 50.52 -3.50
C SER A 110 12.43 51.29 -2.20
N SER A 111 11.90 52.51 -2.04
CA SER A 111 12.00 53.32 -0.82
C SER A 111 10.94 52.99 0.26
N VAL A 112 9.93 52.16 -0.05
CA VAL A 112 8.78 51.93 0.83
C VAL A 112 9.14 50.98 1.98
N THR A 113 8.88 51.42 3.21
CA THR A 113 9.11 50.62 4.43
C THR A 113 7.82 50.07 5.05
N ASN A 114 6.67 50.67 4.73
CA ASN A 114 5.37 50.35 5.34
C ASN A 114 4.27 50.24 4.26
N MET A 115 3.78 49.02 4.02
CA MET A 115 2.66 48.70 3.14
C MET A 115 1.41 48.19 3.88
N LYS A 116 1.36 48.38 5.21
CA LYS A 116 0.28 47.87 6.07
C LYS A 116 -1.11 48.29 5.57
N SER A 117 -2.00 47.32 5.41
CA SER A 117 -3.39 47.49 4.96
C SER A 117 -3.58 48.22 3.62
N MET A 118 -2.54 48.35 2.77
CA MET A 118 -2.55 49.22 1.59
C MET A 118 -3.77 49.00 0.68
N PHE A 119 -4.17 47.75 0.45
CA PHE A 119 -5.32 47.35 -0.38
C PHE A 119 -6.42 46.63 0.42
N ASN A 120 -6.50 46.83 1.74
CA ASN A 120 -7.55 46.21 2.59
C ASN A 120 -8.94 46.53 2.02
N LYS A 121 -9.78 45.55 1.68
CA LYS A 121 -11.12 45.78 1.07
C LYS A 121 -11.11 46.52 -0.27
N ALA A 122 -10.01 46.54 -0.99
CA ALA A 122 -9.97 46.96 -2.39
C ALA A 122 -10.53 45.82 -3.28
N HIS A 123 -11.83 45.51 -3.15
CA HIS A 123 -12.46 44.30 -3.71
C HIS A 123 -12.28 44.11 -5.23
N GLN A 124 -11.99 45.17 -6.01
CA GLN A 124 -11.72 45.08 -7.44
C GLN A 124 -10.23 44.99 -7.81
N PHE A 125 -9.30 45.24 -6.88
CA PHE A 125 -7.88 45.32 -7.20
C PHE A 125 -7.33 43.94 -7.56
N ASN A 126 -6.91 43.79 -8.81
CA ASN A 126 -6.25 42.61 -9.34
C ASN A 126 -5.34 43.01 -10.51
N LYS A 127 -4.19 43.58 -10.18
CA LYS A 127 -3.11 43.87 -11.12
C LYS A 127 -1.88 43.02 -10.78
N ASN A 128 -1.06 42.75 -11.79
CA ASN A 128 0.23 42.11 -11.58
C ASN A 128 1.21 43.15 -11.04
N ILE A 129 1.82 42.85 -9.91
CA ILE A 129 2.76 43.70 -9.17
C ILE A 129 4.06 42.94 -8.82
N SER A 130 4.36 41.84 -9.53
CA SER A 130 5.61 41.09 -9.35
C SER A 130 6.87 41.88 -9.74
N SER A 131 6.72 42.99 -10.47
CA SER A 131 7.77 43.95 -10.80
C SER A 131 8.29 44.78 -9.61
N TRP A 132 7.52 44.86 -8.51
CA TRP A 132 7.84 45.73 -7.37
C TRP A 132 9.05 45.24 -6.55
N ASP A 133 10.06 46.12 -6.39
CA ASP A 133 11.12 45.92 -5.41
C ASP A 133 10.63 46.27 -4.00
N VAL A 134 10.19 45.23 -3.28
CA VAL A 134 9.73 45.34 -1.88
C VAL A 134 10.85 45.09 -0.85
N SER A 135 12.13 45.08 -1.26
CA SER A 135 13.24 44.69 -0.38
C SER A 135 13.48 45.62 0.82
N SER A 136 12.96 46.85 0.81
CA SER A 136 12.94 47.78 1.95
C SER A 136 11.73 47.64 2.88
N VAL A 137 10.73 46.83 2.52
CA VAL A 137 9.46 46.75 3.26
C VAL A 137 9.63 45.97 4.56
N ILE A 138 9.22 46.58 5.67
CA ILE A 138 9.30 45.99 7.03
C ILE A 138 7.97 45.31 7.41
N THR A 139 6.84 45.82 6.92
CA THR A 139 5.52 45.23 7.22
C THR A 139 4.53 45.27 6.05
N MET A 140 3.84 44.14 5.88
CA MET A 140 2.75 43.89 4.94
C MET A 140 1.46 43.45 5.67
N GLU A 141 1.34 43.75 6.96
CA GLU A 141 0.16 43.38 7.77
C GLU A 141 -1.15 43.79 7.08
N LEU A 142 -2.06 42.83 6.87
CA LEU A 142 -3.38 43.00 6.25
C LEU A 142 -3.39 43.63 4.83
N MET A 143 -2.26 43.65 4.11
CA MET A 143 -2.08 44.39 2.86
C MET A 143 -3.18 44.13 1.81
N PHE A 144 -3.53 42.87 1.55
CA PHE A 144 -4.58 42.44 0.61
C PHE A 144 -5.80 41.82 1.30
N SER A 145 -5.95 42.03 2.60
CA SER A 145 -7.03 41.41 3.38
C SER A 145 -8.40 41.89 2.90
N ASN A 146 -9.30 40.96 2.56
CA ASN A 146 -10.59 41.21 1.91
C ASN A 146 -10.46 41.89 0.52
N ALA A 147 -9.36 41.72 -0.19
CA ALA A 147 -9.26 42.08 -1.61
C ALA A 147 -9.82 40.93 -2.47
N ASP A 148 -11.15 40.83 -2.55
CA ASP A 148 -11.92 39.69 -3.08
C ASP A 148 -11.50 39.18 -4.48
N ARG A 149 -10.76 39.98 -5.26
CA ARG A 149 -10.27 39.63 -6.60
C ARG A 149 -8.76 39.52 -6.71
N PHE A 150 -7.97 39.84 -5.69
CA PHE A 150 -6.53 39.90 -5.82
C PHE A 150 -5.91 38.50 -5.98
N ASN A 151 -5.35 38.26 -7.16
CA ASN A 151 -4.61 37.06 -7.53
C ASN A 151 -3.41 37.44 -8.44
N ASN A 152 -2.70 38.53 -8.11
CA ASN A 152 -1.57 39.09 -8.88
C ASN A 152 -1.85 39.32 -10.38
N GLY A 153 -3.04 39.82 -10.72
CA GLY A 153 -3.46 40.08 -12.10
C GLY A 153 -3.98 38.86 -12.87
N ASP A 154 -3.98 37.68 -12.25
CA ASP A 154 -4.51 36.45 -12.85
C ASP A 154 -6.02 36.26 -12.57
N ALA A 155 -6.67 35.35 -13.29
CA ALA A 155 -8.06 34.98 -13.03
C ALA A 155 -8.20 34.28 -11.66
N THR A 156 -9.39 34.32 -11.05
CA THR A 156 -9.61 33.88 -9.65
C THR A 156 -9.46 32.37 -9.39
N ASN A 157 -9.26 31.58 -10.44
CA ASN A 157 -9.07 30.12 -10.38
C ASN A 157 -7.72 29.69 -11.02
N ALA A 158 -6.83 30.63 -11.34
CA ALA A 158 -5.57 30.38 -12.04
C ALA A 158 -4.34 30.72 -11.16
N ALA A 159 -3.17 30.24 -11.56
CA ALA A 159 -1.92 30.28 -10.78
C ALA A 159 -0.68 30.49 -11.69
N SER A 160 -0.78 31.41 -12.65
CA SER A 160 0.20 31.66 -13.72
C SER A 160 1.08 32.90 -13.54
N ASN A 161 0.79 33.75 -12.55
CA ASN A 161 1.50 34.99 -12.24
C ASN A 161 2.17 34.89 -10.85
N PRO A 162 3.28 34.13 -10.69
CA PRO A 162 3.99 34.02 -9.41
C PRO A 162 4.42 35.40 -8.89
N LEU A 163 4.33 35.59 -7.58
CA LEU A 163 4.59 36.88 -6.94
C LEU A 163 6.03 36.91 -6.41
N THR A 164 7.00 37.04 -7.31
CA THR A 164 8.44 36.79 -7.08
C THR A 164 9.18 37.92 -6.33
N TRP A 165 8.71 38.24 -5.11
CA TRP A 165 9.21 39.34 -4.27
C TRP A 165 10.37 38.94 -3.34
N ASN A 166 11.34 39.86 -3.17
CA ASN A 166 12.35 39.74 -2.12
C ASN A 166 11.80 40.29 -0.78
N THR A 167 11.28 39.40 0.06
CA THR A 167 10.67 39.75 1.36
C THR A 167 11.65 39.80 2.54
N GLN A 168 12.98 39.76 2.33
CA GLN A 168 13.95 39.55 3.41
C GLN A 168 13.87 40.56 4.57
N SER A 169 13.45 41.79 4.33
CA SER A 169 13.31 42.83 5.38
C SER A 169 11.98 42.78 6.14
N VAL A 170 11.01 41.97 5.71
CA VAL A 170 9.67 41.92 6.30
C VAL A 170 9.70 41.13 7.60
N THR A 171 9.25 41.74 8.70
CA THR A 171 9.08 41.03 9.99
C THR A 171 7.62 40.64 10.26
N ASN A 172 6.65 41.24 9.57
CA ASN A 172 5.23 41.03 9.88
C ASN A 172 4.35 40.97 8.60
N MET A 173 3.80 39.78 8.34
CA MET A 173 2.86 39.43 7.26
C MET A 173 1.45 39.09 7.78
N ARG A 174 1.14 39.45 9.04
CA ARG A 174 -0.12 39.10 9.71
C ARG A 174 -1.35 39.40 8.86
N GLY A 175 -2.13 38.36 8.55
CA GLY A 175 -3.37 38.48 7.78
C GLY A 175 -3.23 39.05 6.37
N MET A 176 -2.03 39.03 5.76
CA MET A 176 -1.74 39.69 4.48
C MET A 176 -2.77 39.37 3.38
N PHE A 177 -3.18 38.10 3.27
CA PHE A 177 -4.18 37.62 2.29
C PHE A 177 -5.50 37.17 2.93
N PHE A 178 -5.77 37.52 4.20
CA PHE A 178 -6.99 37.12 4.92
C PHE A 178 -8.24 37.35 4.08
N SER A 179 -9.02 36.29 3.84
CA SER A 179 -10.25 36.26 3.04
C SER A 179 -10.06 36.81 1.63
N GLY A 180 -9.64 35.96 0.69
CA GLY A 180 -9.51 36.31 -0.73
C GLY A 180 -9.49 35.10 -1.66
N VAL A 181 -9.06 35.33 -2.91
CA VAL A 181 -8.92 34.32 -3.98
C VAL A 181 -7.47 34.04 -4.38
N PHE A 182 -6.51 34.58 -3.63
CA PHE A 182 -5.08 34.47 -3.93
C PHE A 182 -4.63 33.00 -3.94
N ASN A 183 -3.98 32.57 -5.03
CA ASN A 183 -3.40 31.23 -5.21
C ASN A 183 -2.18 31.24 -6.14
N GLN A 184 -1.37 32.31 -6.11
CA GLN A 184 -0.10 32.34 -6.84
C GLN A 184 1.01 31.69 -6.03
N ASP A 185 2.04 31.22 -6.73
CA ASP A 185 3.28 30.76 -6.07
C ASP A 185 4.01 31.94 -5.40
N ILE A 186 4.39 31.68 -4.14
CA ILE A 186 5.19 32.53 -3.25
C ILE A 186 6.32 31.74 -2.57
N GLY A 187 6.61 30.52 -3.03
CA GLY A 187 7.68 29.66 -2.49
C GLY A 187 9.09 30.25 -2.63
N SER A 188 9.25 31.25 -3.50
CA SER A 188 10.49 32.03 -3.67
C SER A 188 10.75 33.10 -2.59
N TRP A 189 9.80 33.35 -1.68
CA TRP A 189 9.94 34.40 -0.66
C TRP A 189 10.97 34.05 0.42
N ASN A 190 11.89 34.99 0.69
CA ASN A 190 12.75 34.90 1.87
C ASN A 190 11.99 35.40 3.10
N VAL A 191 11.44 34.47 3.88
CA VAL A 191 10.65 34.74 5.09
C VAL A 191 11.43 34.53 6.39
N SER A 192 12.76 34.39 6.34
CA SER A 192 13.59 33.99 7.50
C SER A 192 13.51 34.95 8.69
N ASN A 193 13.19 36.22 8.45
CA ASN A 193 13.04 37.28 9.45
C ASN A 193 11.57 37.56 9.86
N VAL A 194 10.59 36.79 9.36
CA VAL A 194 9.16 37.04 9.62
C VAL A 194 8.76 36.48 10.98
N GLU A 195 8.58 37.35 11.95
CA GLU A 195 8.14 37.05 13.32
C GLU A 195 6.66 36.62 13.39
N ASN A 196 5.81 37.09 12.46
CA ASN A 196 4.36 36.93 12.55
C ASN A 196 3.67 36.71 11.19
N MET A 197 3.10 35.51 11.02
CA MET A 197 2.24 35.10 9.89
C MET A 197 0.80 34.77 10.33
N SER A 198 0.41 35.11 11.56
CA SER A 198 -0.94 34.80 12.05
C SER A 198 -2.03 35.32 11.11
N LEU A 199 -3.09 34.52 10.90
CA LEU A 199 -4.21 34.80 9.99
C LEU A 199 -3.88 34.89 8.48
N MET A 200 -2.63 34.70 8.02
CA MET A 200 -2.17 35.13 6.68
C MET A 200 -3.04 34.65 5.51
N PHE A 201 -3.47 33.38 5.48
CA PHE A 201 -4.33 32.78 4.44
C PHE A 201 -5.71 32.36 4.96
N LYS A 202 -6.12 32.81 6.15
CA LYS A 202 -7.41 32.44 6.75
C LYS A 202 -8.59 32.78 5.83
N PHE A 203 -9.52 31.84 5.66
CA PHE A 203 -10.65 31.89 4.73
C PHE A 203 -10.27 32.01 3.23
N THR A 204 -9.00 31.82 2.86
CA THR A 204 -8.52 31.88 1.46
C THR A 204 -8.64 30.50 0.84
N LYS A 205 -9.87 29.98 0.75
CA LYS A 205 -10.19 28.57 0.44
C LYS A 205 -9.49 27.96 -0.78
N LYS A 206 -9.07 28.78 -1.75
CA LYS A 206 -8.38 28.35 -2.97
C LYS A 206 -6.85 28.38 -2.89
N PHE A 207 -6.25 28.84 -1.79
CA PHE A 207 -4.81 28.89 -1.65
C PHE A 207 -4.20 27.49 -1.45
N GLY A 208 -3.38 27.07 -2.40
CA GLY A 208 -2.54 25.87 -2.37
C GLY A 208 -1.16 26.12 -3.00
N ASN A 209 -0.66 27.36 -2.85
CA ASN A 209 0.59 27.87 -3.46
C ASN A 209 0.69 27.65 -4.99
N GLY A 210 -0.42 27.74 -5.73
CA GLY A 210 -0.43 27.45 -7.17
C GLY A 210 -0.03 26.02 -7.54
N GLY A 211 -0.12 25.08 -6.59
CA GLY A 211 0.36 23.70 -6.74
C GLY A 211 1.88 23.55 -6.63
N GLN A 212 2.63 24.59 -6.26
CA GLN A 212 4.08 24.54 -6.10
C GLN A 212 4.49 24.26 -4.63
N PRO A 213 5.64 23.59 -4.38
CA PRO A 213 6.14 23.35 -3.02
C PRO A 213 6.44 24.63 -2.23
N MET A 214 6.17 24.63 -0.92
CA MET A 214 6.33 25.80 -0.05
C MET A 214 7.61 25.75 0.79
N ASN A 215 8.75 25.81 0.10
CA ASN A 215 10.10 25.62 0.65
C ASN A 215 10.63 26.84 1.43
N TRP A 216 9.91 27.28 2.47
CA TRP A 216 10.24 28.44 3.30
C TRP A 216 11.15 28.11 4.48
N THR A 217 12.08 29.01 4.80
CA THR A 217 12.84 29.00 6.06
C THR A 217 12.16 29.94 7.06
N THR A 218 11.60 29.40 8.13
CA THR A 218 10.73 30.10 9.08
C THR A 218 11.38 30.39 10.45
N SER A 219 12.70 30.39 10.54
CA SER A 219 13.49 30.37 11.79
C SER A 219 13.18 31.45 12.83
N SER A 220 12.68 32.62 12.44
CA SER A 220 12.27 33.70 13.38
C SER A 220 10.77 33.77 13.66
N LEU A 221 9.97 32.84 13.14
CA LEU A 221 8.51 32.85 13.27
C LEU A 221 8.09 32.53 14.71
N GLU A 222 7.52 33.50 15.43
CA GLU A 222 6.98 33.29 16.78
C GLU A 222 5.49 32.88 16.76
N ASN A 223 4.74 33.31 15.74
CA ASN A 223 3.28 33.26 15.75
C ASN A 223 2.67 33.00 14.36
N MET A 224 2.14 31.79 14.19
CA MET A 224 1.45 31.31 12.97
C MET A 224 -0.04 31.03 13.19
N ALA A 225 -0.60 31.40 14.35
CA ALA A 225 -1.99 31.09 14.72
C ALA A 225 -2.99 31.50 13.63
N GLN A 226 -3.93 30.59 13.31
CA GLN A 226 -4.96 30.74 12.29
C GLN A 226 -4.46 30.93 10.84
N MET A 227 -3.18 30.69 10.52
CA MET A 227 -2.61 30.98 9.19
C MET A 227 -3.33 30.27 8.04
N PHE A 228 -3.71 28.98 8.20
CA PHE A 228 -4.41 28.16 7.19
C PHE A 228 -5.84 27.78 7.64
N ARG A 229 -6.45 28.58 8.51
CA ARG A 229 -7.81 28.33 9.00
C ARG A 229 -8.82 28.47 7.85
N ASN A 230 -9.52 27.38 7.53
CA ASN A 230 -10.51 27.30 6.46
C ASN A 230 -9.92 27.66 5.08
N THR A 231 -8.84 26.97 4.75
CA THR A 231 -8.03 27.14 3.53
C THR A 231 -8.06 25.82 2.74
N ASP A 232 -9.26 25.39 2.33
CA ASP A 232 -9.62 24.03 1.87
C ASP A 232 -8.69 23.37 0.83
N ALA A 233 -7.99 24.16 0.01
CA ALA A 233 -7.05 23.69 -1.02
C ALA A 233 -5.59 23.54 -0.54
N PHE A 234 -5.29 23.91 0.71
CA PHE A 234 -3.93 23.84 1.26
C PHE A 234 -3.66 22.45 1.85
N ASN A 235 -2.91 21.64 1.10
CA ASN A 235 -2.36 20.34 1.52
C ASN A 235 -0.93 20.15 0.97
N GLN A 236 -0.09 21.18 1.06
CA GLN A 236 1.33 21.09 0.68
C GLN A 236 2.15 20.48 1.82
N ASP A 237 3.30 19.87 1.48
CA ASP A 237 4.29 19.46 2.47
C ASP A 237 4.99 20.70 3.05
N ILE A 238 5.00 20.78 4.38
CA ILE A 238 5.64 21.82 5.20
C ILE A 238 6.51 21.23 6.31
N SER A 239 6.86 19.94 6.22
CA SER A 239 7.74 19.23 7.17
C SER A 239 9.10 19.91 7.35
N GLY A 240 9.64 20.51 6.28
CA GLY A 240 10.92 21.25 6.28
C GLY A 240 10.90 22.64 6.92
N TRP A 241 9.79 23.09 7.51
CA TRP A 241 9.71 24.39 8.19
C TRP A 241 10.38 24.36 9.57
N ASP A 242 11.30 25.30 9.82
CA ASP A 242 11.83 25.54 11.16
C ASP A 242 10.80 26.29 12.01
N VAL A 243 10.13 25.56 12.90
CA VAL A 243 9.16 26.10 13.86
C VAL A 243 9.72 26.19 15.29
N SER A 244 11.05 26.08 15.47
CA SER A 244 11.68 26.05 16.81
C SER A 244 11.51 27.34 17.62
N SER A 245 11.23 28.46 16.95
CA SER A 245 10.87 29.75 17.57
C SER A 245 9.37 29.93 17.83
N VAL A 246 8.50 29.06 17.30
CA VAL A 246 7.04 29.26 17.35
C VAL A 246 6.52 29.03 18.76
N THR A 247 5.80 30.01 19.30
CA THR A 247 5.14 29.92 20.61
C THR A 247 3.64 29.72 20.51
N ASN A 248 3.03 30.01 19.36
CA ASN A 248 1.58 30.03 19.18
C ASN A 248 1.13 29.50 17.80
N MET A 249 0.51 28.32 17.81
CA MET A 249 -0.04 27.65 16.63
C MET A 249 -1.59 27.59 16.63
N ALA A 250 -2.26 28.24 17.59
CA ALA A 250 -3.70 28.10 17.79
C ALA A 250 -4.55 28.25 16.51
N GLU A 251 -5.45 27.28 16.28
CA GLU A 251 -6.33 27.15 15.11
C GLU A 251 -5.62 27.10 13.73
N LEU A 252 -4.34 26.71 13.62
CA LEU A 252 -3.56 26.74 12.37
C LEU A 252 -4.26 26.11 11.16
N PHE A 253 -4.76 24.87 11.29
CA PHE A 253 -5.44 24.10 10.23
C PHE A 253 -6.93 23.93 10.48
N LYS A 254 -7.50 24.74 11.37
CA LYS A 254 -8.90 24.62 11.78
C LYS A 254 -9.86 24.72 10.58
N GLN A 255 -10.76 23.76 10.44
CA GLN A 255 -11.71 23.64 9.33
C GLN A 255 -11.02 23.61 7.95
N ASN A 256 -9.82 23.02 7.86
CA ASN A 256 -9.17 22.67 6.60
C ASN A 256 -9.33 21.16 6.38
N ASP A 257 -10.54 20.74 6.01
CA ASP A 257 -10.98 19.34 5.95
C ASP A 257 -10.01 18.43 5.17
N GLY A 258 -9.36 18.93 4.12
CA GLY A 258 -8.44 18.18 3.25
C GLY A 258 -6.95 18.25 3.61
N PHE A 259 -6.55 18.86 4.74
CA PHE A 259 -5.15 18.91 5.14
C PHE A 259 -4.68 17.59 5.77
N ASN A 260 -3.63 17.02 5.19
CA ASN A 260 -2.96 15.80 5.69
C ASN A 260 -1.44 15.86 5.36
N ASN A 261 -0.82 17.06 5.41
CA ASN A 261 0.57 17.36 5.03
C ASN A 261 1.11 16.60 3.79
N ASN A 262 0.31 16.52 2.71
CA ASN A 262 0.62 15.76 1.49
C ASN A 262 1.02 14.27 1.73
N GLY A 263 0.56 13.66 2.82
CA GLY A 263 0.92 12.29 3.22
C GLY A 263 2.37 12.16 3.74
N GLN A 264 2.96 13.22 4.29
CA GLN A 264 4.28 13.20 4.94
C GLN A 264 4.16 13.49 6.45
N PRO A 265 4.95 12.83 7.32
CA PRO A 265 5.06 13.15 8.75
C PRO A 265 5.42 14.62 9.03
N LEU A 266 4.87 15.19 10.11
CA LEU A 266 5.15 16.57 10.52
C LEU A 266 6.30 16.61 11.53
N ASN A 267 7.52 16.37 11.06
CA ASN A 267 8.76 16.28 11.86
C ASN A 267 9.26 17.65 12.40
N TRP A 268 8.42 18.35 13.15
CA TRP A 268 8.64 19.69 13.67
C TRP A 268 9.21 19.71 15.10
N ASN A 269 10.19 20.59 15.34
CA ASN A 269 10.63 20.90 16.71
C ASN A 269 9.64 21.87 17.39
N THR A 270 8.69 21.32 18.15
CA THR A 270 7.65 22.09 18.86
C THR A 270 8.05 22.59 20.25
N SER A 271 9.31 22.45 20.69
CA SER A 271 9.75 22.70 22.07
C SER A 271 9.42 24.09 22.64
N SER A 272 9.27 25.11 21.79
CA SER A 272 8.88 26.48 22.19
C SER A 272 7.36 26.72 22.25
N VAL A 273 6.54 25.79 21.73
CA VAL A 273 5.10 25.98 21.53
C VAL A 273 4.36 25.94 22.86
N LYS A 274 3.53 26.97 23.12
CA LYS A 274 2.77 27.13 24.37
C LYS A 274 1.27 26.97 24.17
N ASN A 275 0.79 27.04 22.94
CA ASN A 275 -0.63 27.05 22.60
C ASN A 275 -0.93 26.33 21.28
N MET A 276 -1.60 25.18 21.40
CA MET A 276 -2.10 24.33 20.30
C MET A 276 -3.64 24.29 20.28
N THR A 277 -4.31 25.27 20.89
CA THR A 277 -5.79 25.40 20.92
C THR A 277 -6.40 25.16 19.54
N ALA A 278 -7.25 24.14 19.43
CA ALA A 278 -8.02 23.83 18.22
C ALA A 278 -7.18 23.69 16.92
N LEU A 279 -5.92 23.23 17.02
CA LEU A 279 -4.95 23.16 15.92
C LEU A 279 -5.51 22.49 14.65
N PHE A 280 -6.13 21.32 14.83
CA PHE A 280 -6.70 20.45 13.80
C PHE A 280 -8.24 20.32 13.93
N TYR A 281 -8.93 21.21 14.65
CA TYR A 281 -10.39 21.15 14.78
C TYR A 281 -11.06 21.20 13.40
N LEU A 282 -11.77 20.14 13.00
CA LEU A 282 -12.38 19.92 11.68
C LEU A 282 -11.38 19.75 10.52
N ALA A 283 -10.10 19.44 10.79
CA ALA A 283 -9.19 18.88 9.78
C ALA A 283 -9.45 17.37 9.66
N LYS A 284 -10.57 17.01 9.04
CA LYS A 284 -11.14 15.64 9.06
C LYS A 284 -10.16 14.58 8.60
N ASN A 285 -9.48 14.84 7.49
CA ASN A 285 -8.57 13.91 6.84
C ASN A 285 -7.15 13.90 7.47
N PHE A 286 -6.92 14.62 8.59
CA PHE A 286 -5.60 14.72 9.19
C PHE A 286 -5.25 13.48 10.02
N ASN A 287 -4.29 12.70 9.54
CA ASN A 287 -3.76 11.51 10.22
C ASN A 287 -2.26 11.31 9.89
N GLN A 288 -1.45 12.36 10.06
CA GLN A 288 0.02 12.27 9.89
C GLN A 288 0.74 12.20 11.24
N ASP A 289 1.82 11.41 11.26
CA ASP A 289 2.67 11.23 12.43
C ASP A 289 3.18 12.57 13.00
N ILE A 290 2.99 12.69 14.32
CA ILE A 290 3.32 13.81 15.21
C ILE A 290 3.83 13.28 16.58
N SER A 291 4.19 11.98 16.66
CA SER A 291 4.68 11.32 17.87
C SER A 291 5.90 12.04 18.47
N GLY A 292 6.84 12.45 17.61
CA GLY A 292 8.07 13.16 17.96
C GLY A 292 7.93 14.63 18.36
N TRP A 293 6.72 15.16 18.61
CA TRP A 293 6.52 16.54 19.06
C TRP A 293 6.86 16.71 20.55
N ASP A 294 7.79 17.61 20.87
CA ASP A 294 7.98 18.07 22.25
C ASP A 294 6.81 18.97 22.67
N THR A 295 5.96 18.45 23.55
CA THR A 295 4.81 19.16 24.13
C THR A 295 5.08 19.73 25.52
N SER A 296 6.29 19.60 26.07
CA SER A 296 6.60 19.91 27.48
C SER A 296 6.32 21.36 27.91
N ASN A 297 6.36 22.32 26.97
CA ASN A 297 6.01 23.73 27.18
C ASN A 297 4.56 24.08 26.81
N VAL A 298 3.76 23.15 26.29
CA VAL A 298 2.38 23.40 25.86
C VAL A 298 1.47 23.55 27.07
N THR A 299 0.66 24.61 27.07
CA THR A 299 -0.25 24.93 28.19
C THR A 299 -1.74 24.77 27.84
N GLN A 300 -2.07 24.76 26.54
CA GLN A 300 -3.44 24.81 26.03
C GLN A 300 -3.60 23.90 24.80
N MET A 301 -4.45 22.89 24.93
CA MET A 301 -4.79 21.90 23.89
C MET A 301 -6.31 21.78 23.66
N GLN A 302 -7.13 22.69 24.21
CA GLN A 302 -8.59 22.56 24.10
C GLN A 302 -9.07 22.54 22.63
N ASN A 303 -9.96 21.59 22.31
CA ASN A 303 -10.47 21.28 20.97
C ASN A 303 -9.41 20.85 19.93
N MET A 304 -8.17 20.48 20.31
CA MET A 304 -7.04 20.29 19.36
C MET A 304 -7.35 19.37 18.17
N PHE A 305 -7.95 18.19 18.41
CA PHE A 305 -8.35 17.19 17.42
C PHE A 305 -9.88 17.04 17.32
N ARG A 306 -10.64 18.05 17.77
CA ARG A 306 -12.10 18.01 17.74
C ARG A 306 -12.59 17.82 16.30
N GLU A 307 -13.49 16.87 16.07
CA GLU A 307 -14.07 16.59 14.74
C GLU A 307 -12.97 16.32 13.66
N ALA A 308 -11.76 15.91 14.09
CA ALA A 308 -10.74 15.32 13.22
C ALA A 308 -11.05 13.82 13.10
N VAL A 309 -11.91 13.50 12.13
CA VAL A 309 -12.58 12.19 12.00
C VAL A 309 -11.57 11.05 11.86
N ASP A 310 -10.54 11.24 11.04
CA ASP A 310 -9.60 10.18 10.65
C ASP A 310 -8.35 10.11 11.56
N PHE A 311 -8.21 10.99 12.57
CA PHE A 311 -7.00 11.07 13.39
C PHE A 311 -6.89 9.91 14.38
N ASP A 312 -5.83 9.11 14.25
CA ASP A 312 -5.50 7.97 15.11
C ASP A 312 -3.98 7.70 15.08
N GLN A 313 -3.15 8.73 15.34
CA GLN A 313 -1.69 8.57 15.46
C GLN A 313 -1.24 8.48 16.91
N ASP A 314 -0.23 7.66 17.17
CA ASP A 314 0.38 7.52 18.50
C ASP A 314 0.90 8.86 19.03
N ILE A 315 0.45 9.19 20.23
CA ILE A 315 0.78 10.37 21.05
C ILE A 315 0.98 9.98 22.53
N SER A 316 1.21 8.70 22.80
CA SER A 316 1.46 8.15 24.14
C SER A 316 2.64 8.86 24.83
N GLY A 317 3.75 9.04 24.12
CA GLY A 317 4.98 9.69 24.60
C GLY A 317 4.93 11.22 24.78
N TRP A 318 3.78 11.87 24.58
CA TRP A 318 3.65 13.33 24.76
C TRP A 318 3.71 13.74 26.25
N ASN A 319 4.61 14.66 26.59
CA ASN A 319 4.66 15.26 27.92
C ASN A 319 3.54 16.31 28.10
N THR A 320 2.51 15.98 28.85
CA THR A 320 1.34 16.85 29.12
C THR A 320 1.40 17.64 30.43
N SER A 321 2.47 17.51 31.23
CA SER A 321 2.54 18.04 32.62
C SER A 321 2.27 19.54 32.76
N SER A 322 2.54 20.33 31.71
CA SER A 322 2.30 21.78 31.64
C SER A 322 0.89 22.19 31.19
N VAL A 323 0.07 21.24 30.70
CA VAL A 323 -1.24 21.52 30.09
C VAL A 323 -2.28 21.79 31.18
N ASN A 324 -3.01 22.91 31.07
CA ASN A 324 -4.07 23.28 32.02
C ASN A 324 -5.50 23.15 31.47
N ASN A 325 -5.67 22.90 30.17
CA ASN A 325 -6.98 22.80 29.53
C ASN A 325 -6.96 21.85 28.31
N MET A 326 -7.74 20.77 28.41
CA MET A 326 -7.95 19.73 27.39
C MET A 326 -9.44 19.62 26.97
N SER A 327 -10.26 20.61 27.30
CA SER A 327 -11.71 20.54 27.03
C SER A 327 -12.02 20.34 25.54
N ASN A 328 -12.89 19.38 25.24
CA ASN A 328 -13.28 18.95 23.89
C ASN A 328 -12.12 18.45 23.00
N MET A 329 -10.95 18.07 23.54
CA MET A 329 -9.73 17.78 22.75
C MET A 329 -9.93 16.76 21.62
N PHE A 330 -10.64 15.66 21.87
CA PHE A 330 -10.96 14.57 20.94
C PHE A 330 -12.47 14.45 20.67
N LYS A 331 -13.25 15.49 20.95
CA LYS A 331 -14.71 15.49 20.76
C LYS A 331 -15.08 15.21 19.30
N PHE A 332 -15.87 14.17 19.02
CA PHE A 332 -16.14 13.64 17.67
C PHE A 332 -14.87 13.28 16.84
N ALA A 333 -13.72 13.00 17.47
CA ALA A 333 -12.62 12.29 16.81
C ALA A 333 -12.99 10.79 16.83
N THR A 334 -13.73 10.34 15.82
CA THR A 334 -14.40 9.04 15.87
C THR A 334 -13.46 7.85 15.74
N SER A 335 -12.32 8.02 15.06
CA SER A 335 -11.34 6.96 14.83
C SER A 335 -10.29 6.83 15.95
N PHE A 336 -10.11 7.87 16.77
CA PHE A 336 -9.05 7.93 17.78
C PHE A 336 -9.22 6.88 18.88
N ASN A 337 -8.26 5.96 19.02
CA ASN A 337 -8.20 4.98 20.10
C ASN A 337 -6.77 4.63 20.53
N GLN A 338 -5.93 5.64 20.80
CA GLN A 338 -4.53 5.47 21.21
C GLN A 338 -4.34 5.45 22.74
N GLU A 339 -3.31 4.73 23.18
CA GLU A 339 -3.00 4.54 24.61
C GLU A 339 -2.36 5.78 25.25
N ILE A 340 -3.21 6.60 25.90
CA ILE A 340 -2.82 7.84 26.58
C ILE A 340 -2.90 7.74 28.11
N GLY A 341 -2.96 6.52 28.66
CA GLY A 341 -3.01 6.25 30.10
C GLY A 341 -1.79 6.72 30.90
N GLY A 342 -0.64 6.95 30.25
CA GLY A 342 0.59 7.46 30.85
C GLY A 342 0.72 9.00 30.95
N TRP A 343 -0.26 9.77 30.48
CA TRP A 343 -0.19 11.23 30.46
C TRP A 343 -0.26 11.87 31.87
N ASP A 344 0.70 12.75 32.19
CA ASP A 344 0.63 13.61 33.39
C ASP A 344 -0.43 14.72 33.18
N VAL A 345 -1.59 14.52 33.81
CA VAL A 345 -2.72 15.47 33.78
C VAL A 345 -2.87 16.31 35.05
N ARG A 346 -1.88 16.31 35.97
CA ARG A 346 -1.95 16.96 37.30
C ARG A 346 -2.30 18.45 37.25
N SER A 347 -1.86 19.13 36.18
CA SER A 347 -2.09 20.56 35.92
C SER A 347 -3.44 20.88 35.28
N VAL A 348 -4.19 19.89 34.79
CA VAL A 348 -5.39 20.08 33.97
C VAL A 348 -6.58 20.51 34.83
N THR A 349 -7.16 21.67 34.51
CA THR A 349 -8.30 22.27 35.23
C THR A 349 -9.64 22.08 34.51
N ASN A 350 -9.62 21.68 33.23
CA ASN A 350 -10.82 21.50 32.42
C ASN A 350 -10.63 20.41 31.35
N MET A 351 -11.46 19.38 31.44
CA MET A 351 -11.60 18.24 30.52
C MET A 351 -13.04 18.12 29.98
N THR A 352 -13.85 19.18 30.07
CA THR A 352 -15.27 19.16 29.66
C THR A 352 -15.40 18.69 28.21
N GLY A 353 -16.15 17.60 28.01
CA GLY A 353 -16.40 16.96 26.72
C GLY A 353 -15.18 16.39 26.01
N MET A 354 -14.06 16.10 26.70
CA MET A 354 -12.77 15.72 26.10
C MET A 354 -12.88 14.62 25.03
N PHE A 355 -13.65 13.57 25.31
CA PHE A 355 -13.93 12.42 24.43
C PHE A 355 -15.42 12.32 24.06
N GLU A 356 -16.17 13.42 24.09
CA GLU A 356 -17.61 13.40 23.80
C GLU A 356 -17.86 12.96 22.35
N ASN A 357 -18.52 11.81 22.16
CA ASN A 357 -18.69 11.10 20.89
C ASN A 357 -17.37 10.74 20.16
N ALA A 358 -16.27 10.52 20.88
CA ALA A 358 -15.09 9.83 20.35
C ALA A 358 -15.40 8.32 20.31
N THR A 359 -16.09 7.86 19.25
CA THR A 359 -16.85 6.61 19.28
C THR A 359 -16.03 5.34 19.53
N LEU A 360 -14.81 5.24 19.00
CA LEU A 360 -13.94 4.08 19.25
C LEU A 360 -13.16 4.18 20.57
N PHE A 361 -12.99 5.39 21.13
CA PHE A 361 -12.11 5.62 22.28
C PHE A 361 -12.57 4.84 23.53
N ASN A 362 -11.75 3.89 23.99
CA ASN A 362 -12.05 3.02 25.14
C ASN A 362 -10.89 2.82 26.16
N GLY A 363 -9.69 3.35 25.87
CA GLY A 363 -8.45 3.13 26.64
C GLY A 363 -8.52 3.45 28.14
N ASN A 364 -7.64 2.85 28.94
CA ASN A 364 -7.73 2.93 30.40
C ASN A 364 -7.10 4.22 30.96
N LEU A 365 -7.91 5.08 31.58
CA LEU A 365 -7.46 6.34 32.20
C LEU A 365 -7.56 6.33 33.73
N SER A 366 -7.76 5.17 34.37
CA SER A 366 -7.88 5.08 35.84
C SER A 366 -6.58 5.43 36.58
N SER A 367 -5.43 5.27 35.90
CA SER A 367 -4.08 5.71 36.33
C SER A 367 -3.91 7.24 36.43
N TRP A 368 -4.75 8.03 35.76
CA TRP A 368 -4.57 9.49 35.69
C TRP A 368 -4.67 10.15 37.07
N CYS A 369 -3.57 10.72 37.53
CA CYS A 369 -3.46 11.46 38.78
C CYS A 369 -4.22 12.81 38.72
N VAL A 370 -5.50 12.79 39.14
CA VAL A 370 -6.41 13.95 39.13
C VAL A 370 -6.70 14.43 40.55
N SER A 371 -5.65 14.90 41.24
CA SER A 371 -5.70 15.37 42.65
C SER A 371 -6.51 16.65 42.88
N HIS A 372 -6.66 17.46 41.84
CA HIS A 372 -7.61 18.56 41.77
C HIS A 372 -8.84 18.07 40.99
N ASN A 373 -10.06 18.47 41.33
CA ASN A 373 -11.26 18.06 40.59
C ASN A 373 -11.55 19.06 39.44
N PRO A 374 -11.21 18.76 38.16
CA PRO A 374 -11.39 19.67 37.05
C PRO A 374 -12.86 19.77 36.63
N SER A 375 -13.16 20.71 35.72
CA SER A 375 -14.45 20.71 35.05
C SER A 375 -14.49 19.60 33.98
N HIS A 376 -15.27 18.55 34.19
CA HIS A 376 -15.35 17.33 33.35
C HIS A 376 -16.77 17.02 32.84
N GLY A 377 -17.61 18.04 32.68
CA GLY A 377 -18.97 17.85 32.15
C GLY A 377 -18.97 17.14 30.79
N SER A 378 -19.80 16.10 30.64
CA SER A 378 -19.87 15.25 29.44
C SER A 378 -18.54 14.60 29.00
N PHE A 379 -17.55 14.46 29.90
CA PHE A 379 -16.16 14.01 29.63
C PHE A 379 -16.02 13.00 28.48
N ALA A 380 -16.80 11.92 28.54
CA ALA A 380 -16.72 10.78 27.61
C ALA A 380 -18.10 10.36 27.05
N THR A 381 -19.11 11.23 27.09
CA THR A 381 -20.48 10.89 26.68
C THR A 381 -20.53 10.53 25.20
N GLY A 382 -20.88 9.28 24.88
CA GLY A 382 -20.94 8.77 23.50
C GLY A 382 -19.63 8.16 22.97
N SER A 383 -18.62 7.98 23.81
CA SER A 383 -17.43 7.16 23.50
C SER A 383 -17.59 5.71 23.98
N GLY A 384 -16.63 4.85 23.65
CA GLY A 384 -16.51 3.49 24.19
C GLY A 384 -15.99 3.43 25.64
N LEU A 385 -15.59 4.54 26.24
CA LEU A 385 -14.96 4.59 27.55
C LEU A 385 -15.95 4.23 28.68
N ILE A 386 -15.69 3.10 29.36
CA ILE A 386 -16.48 2.64 30.51
C ILE A 386 -16.11 3.38 31.79
N ALA A 387 -17.05 3.44 32.75
CA ALA A 387 -16.87 4.19 34.00
C ALA A 387 -15.74 3.66 34.91
N ALA A 388 -15.32 2.39 34.75
CA ALA A 388 -14.16 1.83 35.45
C ALA A 388 -12.82 2.39 34.92
N ASN A 389 -12.78 2.81 33.65
CA ASN A 389 -11.61 3.37 32.98
C ASN A 389 -11.53 4.90 33.15
N PHE A 390 -12.41 5.51 33.97
CA PHE A 390 -12.39 6.97 34.20
C PHE A 390 -11.30 7.35 35.21
N PRO A 391 -10.70 8.56 35.11
CA PRO A 391 -9.77 9.08 36.10
C PRO A 391 -10.34 9.17 37.52
N GLY A 392 -9.46 9.06 38.52
CA GLY A 392 -9.77 9.20 39.94
C GLY A 392 -10.10 10.64 40.36
N TRP A 393 -11.27 11.16 39.96
CA TRP A 393 -11.67 12.57 40.12
C TRP A 393 -11.56 13.12 41.55
N GLY A 394 -10.50 13.87 41.83
CA GLY A 394 -10.25 14.50 43.14
C GLY A 394 -9.68 13.55 44.20
N LEU A 395 -9.10 12.42 43.81
CA LEU A 395 -8.40 11.50 44.71
C LEU A 395 -6.95 11.97 44.95
N SER A 396 -6.45 11.81 46.18
CA SER A 396 -5.03 12.00 46.46
C SER A 396 -4.20 10.98 45.68
N CYS A 397 -3.25 11.44 44.87
CA CYS A 397 -2.44 10.53 44.08
C CYS A 397 -1.48 9.72 44.96
N VAL A 398 -1.45 8.42 44.71
CA VAL A 398 -0.37 7.53 45.14
C VAL A 398 0.88 7.93 44.33
N PRO A 399 2.08 8.02 44.93
CA PRO A 399 3.30 8.14 44.14
C PRO A 399 3.56 6.85 43.36
N THR A 400 4.22 6.94 42.20
CA THR A 400 4.69 5.79 41.39
C THR A 400 6.22 5.75 41.32
N VAL A 401 6.81 4.65 40.86
CA VAL A 401 8.27 4.49 40.79
C VAL A 401 8.76 3.67 39.60
N ILE A 402 9.63 4.27 38.78
CA ILE A 402 10.39 3.57 37.74
C ILE A 402 11.60 2.90 38.39
N LEU A 403 11.79 1.59 38.17
CA LEU A 403 12.98 0.84 38.55
C LEU A 403 13.78 0.42 37.30
N THR A 404 15.06 0.78 37.30
CA THR A 404 16.03 0.42 36.25
C THR A 404 17.30 -0.13 36.90
N ASP A 405 18.11 -0.86 36.15
CA ASP A 405 19.44 -1.27 36.62
C ASP A 405 20.54 -1.19 35.56
N THR A 406 21.53 -2.08 35.61
CA THR A 406 22.75 -2.05 34.77
C THR A 406 23.10 -3.41 34.16
N ASP A 407 22.26 -4.43 34.33
CA ASP A 407 22.53 -5.84 34.03
C ASP A 407 21.48 -6.42 33.06
N GLY A 408 21.72 -6.24 31.77
CA GLY A 408 20.73 -6.46 30.71
C GLY A 408 20.29 -7.92 30.44
N ASP A 409 20.76 -8.90 31.22
CA ASP A 409 20.30 -10.30 31.16
C ASP A 409 19.81 -10.87 32.51
N ASN A 410 19.91 -10.09 33.61
CA ASN A 410 19.50 -10.47 34.96
C ASN A 410 20.17 -11.76 35.51
N LEU A 411 21.35 -12.15 35.00
CA LEU A 411 22.07 -13.38 35.37
C LEU A 411 23.45 -13.10 35.98
N LEU A 412 23.47 -13.02 37.31
CA LEU A 412 24.60 -12.52 38.09
C LEU A 412 25.66 -13.59 38.38
N GLY A 413 26.62 -13.67 37.46
CA GLY A 413 27.85 -14.45 37.58
C GLY A 413 28.76 -14.07 38.76
N SER A 414 29.75 -14.92 39.02
CA SER A 414 30.73 -14.72 40.10
C SER A 414 31.53 -13.41 39.95
N GLY A 415 31.32 -12.47 40.88
CA GLY A 415 31.93 -11.14 40.87
C GLY A 415 31.08 -10.00 40.30
N ALA A 416 29.87 -10.26 39.81
CA ALA A 416 28.98 -9.23 39.28
C ALA A 416 28.60 -8.15 40.32
N ILE A 417 28.43 -6.91 39.85
CA ILE A 417 28.00 -5.73 40.61
C ILE A 417 26.98 -4.96 39.78
N VAL A 418 25.77 -4.79 40.31
CA VAL A 418 24.63 -4.16 39.63
C VAL A 418 24.24 -2.89 40.36
N THR A 419 23.83 -1.83 39.65
CA THR A 419 23.33 -0.59 40.28
C THR A 419 21.84 -0.40 40.00
N ILE A 420 20.99 -0.82 40.94
CA ILE A 420 19.55 -0.55 40.89
C ILE A 420 19.30 0.95 41.10
N THR A 421 18.39 1.52 40.31
CA THR A 421 17.98 2.92 40.33
C THR A 421 16.44 3.02 40.37
N ALA A 422 15.91 3.69 41.39
CA ALA A 422 14.48 3.94 41.59
C ALA A 422 14.17 5.43 41.42
N THR A 423 13.23 5.81 40.55
CA THR A 423 12.84 7.21 40.30
C THR A 423 11.35 7.41 40.48
N PHE A 424 10.96 8.25 41.45
CA PHE A 424 9.57 8.52 41.82
C PHE A 424 8.97 9.72 41.05
N ASP A 425 7.64 9.74 40.85
CA ASP A 425 6.90 10.86 40.21
C ASP A 425 6.74 12.11 41.12
N GLN A 426 7.08 11.96 42.40
CA GLN A 426 6.85 12.91 43.49
C GLN A 426 8.05 12.96 44.45
N ASP A 427 8.30 14.12 45.07
CA ASP A 427 9.30 14.27 46.13
C ASP A 427 9.00 13.30 47.30
N MET A 428 10.03 12.59 47.77
CA MET A 428 9.90 11.60 48.85
C MET A 428 10.21 12.22 50.22
N ALA A 429 9.38 11.92 51.23
CA ALA A 429 9.47 12.55 52.56
C ALA A 429 10.69 12.13 53.38
N ASN A 430 11.21 10.94 53.11
CA ASN A 430 12.42 10.34 53.67
C ASN A 430 13.08 9.50 52.57
N SER A 431 14.30 8.99 52.81
CA SER A 431 14.89 7.99 51.91
C SER A 431 13.94 6.80 51.72
N PRO A 432 13.56 6.45 50.48
CA PRO A 432 12.87 5.20 50.19
C PRO A 432 13.74 4.00 50.58
N GLN A 433 13.10 2.89 50.90
CA GLN A 433 13.78 1.69 51.40
C GLN A 433 13.54 0.50 50.47
N TYR A 434 14.55 -0.35 50.29
CA TYR A 434 14.45 -1.58 49.53
C TYR A 434 14.50 -2.83 50.41
N SER A 435 14.02 -3.94 49.87
CA SER A 435 14.18 -5.29 50.44
C SER A 435 14.54 -6.29 49.32
N ILE A 436 15.09 -7.45 49.73
CA ILE A 436 15.41 -8.56 48.82
C ILE A 436 14.69 -9.82 49.34
N ASN A 437 14.02 -10.55 48.43
CA ASN A 437 13.22 -11.76 48.74
C ASN A 437 12.23 -11.59 49.90
N SER A 438 11.58 -10.42 49.97
CA SER A 438 10.55 -10.09 50.97
C SER A 438 10.99 -10.28 52.44
N GLY A 439 12.30 -10.20 52.69
CA GLY A 439 12.88 -10.37 54.02
C GLY A 439 12.49 -9.25 54.99
N ALA A 440 12.38 -9.58 56.27
CA ALA A 440 11.97 -8.65 57.34
C ALA A 440 13.07 -7.63 57.74
N SER A 441 13.77 -7.05 56.76
CA SER A 441 14.83 -6.06 56.94
C SER A 441 14.91 -5.15 55.71
N TYR A 442 14.41 -3.93 55.89
CA TYR A 442 14.45 -2.86 54.90
C TYR A 442 15.75 -2.06 55.05
N PHE A 443 16.32 -1.62 53.94
CA PHE A 443 17.56 -0.83 53.88
C PHE A 443 17.32 0.44 53.06
N ASP A 444 17.91 1.56 53.47
CA ASP A 444 17.71 2.85 52.79
C ASP A 444 18.42 2.89 51.43
N LEU A 445 17.74 3.41 50.40
CA LEU A 445 18.36 3.77 49.12
C LEU A 445 19.18 5.08 49.25
N THR A 446 20.20 5.24 48.41
CA THR A 446 21.08 6.41 48.40
C THR A 446 20.64 7.42 47.34
N ALA A 447 20.50 8.71 47.67
CA ALA A 447 20.01 9.71 46.72
C ALA A 447 20.94 9.85 45.49
N GLY A 448 20.36 9.74 44.28
CA GLY A 448 21.07 9.73 43.00
C GLY A 448 21.48 11.10 42.46
N GLY A 449 20.97 12.20 43.04
CA GLY A 449 21.37 13.58 42.69
C GLY A 449 20.24 14.61 42.68
N ASN A 450 18.98 14.17 42.71
CA ASN A 450 17.78 14.98 42.90
C ASN A 450 16.92 14.36 44.03
N ALA A 451 15.69 14.84 44.26
CA ALA A 451 14.80 14.34 45.31
C ALA A 451 13.90 13.15 44.89
N LEU A 452 13.91 12.81 43.61
CA LEU A 452 13.07 11.79 42.97
C LEU A 452 13.83 10.46 42.74
N THR A 453 15.12 10.53 42.43
CA THR A 453 15.98 9.40 42.01
C THR A 453 16.86 8.91 43.17
N TRP A 454 16.87 7.59 43.39
CA TRP A 454 17.55 6.89 44.48
C TRP A 454 18.20 5.59 43.97
N THR A 455 19.29 5.12 44.58
CA THR A 455 20.11 4.03 44.03
C THR A 455 20.62 3.05 45.10
N HIS A 456 20.97 1.83 44.66
CA HIS A 456 21.68 0.83 45.46
C HIS A 456 22.64 -0.01 44.59
N GLN A 457 23.82 -0.33 45.13
CA GLN A 457 24.78 -1.23 44.48
C GLN A 457 24.72 -2.64 45.08
N LEU A 458 24.13 -3.56 44.32
CA LEU A 458 24.08 -4.98 44.61
C LEU A 458 25.41 -5.64 44.24
N ILE A 459 25.86 -6.64 45.01
CA ILE A 459 27.10 -7.38 44.75
C ILE A 459 26.80 -8.89 44.85
N ALA A 460 26.89 -9.61 43.73
CA ALA A 460 26.49 -11.03 43.64
C ALA A 460 27.28 -11.95 44.59
N ASN A 461 28.54 -11.62 44.86
CA ASN A 461 29.38 -12.36 45.82
C ASN A 461 28.90 -12.32 47.28
N ASN A 462 27.99 -11.40 47.64
CA ASN A 462 27.38 -11.35 48.96
C ASN A 462 26.10 -12.20 49.09
N LEU A 463 25.64 -12.80 47.99
CA LEU A 463 24.46 -13.64 47.91
C LEU A 463 24.82 -15.13 47.83
N SER A 464 23.82 -16.01 47.82
CA SER A 464 23.94 -17.43 47.49
C SER A 464 23.41 -17.68 46.09
N ASP A 465 23.77 -18.78 45.47
CA ASP A 465 23.24 -19.19 44.17
C ASP A 465 21.71 -19.43 44.27
N GLY A 466 20.94 -18.92 43.30
CA GLY A 466 19.47 -18.93 43.29
C GLY A 466 18.82 -17.61 42.86
N ALA A 467 17.49 -17.61 42.78
CA ALA A 467 16.69 -16.47 42.32
C ALA A 467 16.39 -15.44 43.43
N TYR A 468 16.33 -14.17 43.03
CA TYR A 468 16.11 -13.03 43.90
C TYR A 468 15.11 -12.02 43.30
N THR A 469 14.36 -11.35 44.18
CA THR A 469 13.46 -10.22 43.85
C THR A 469 13.85 -9.00 44.66
N PHE A 470 14.05 -7.87 43.99
CA PHE A 470 14.25 -6.55 44.58
C PHE A 470 12.91 -5.79 44.61
N LEU A 471 12.55 -5.26 45.79
CA LEU A 471 11.30 -4.51 46.01
C LEU A 471 11.62 -3.19 46.70
N VAL A 472 10.97 -2.10 46.26
CA VAL A 472 11.14 -0.75 46.83
C VAL A 472 9.88 -0.32 47.61
N SER A 473 10.05 0.60 48.55
CA SER A 473 8.99 1.14 49.41
C SER A 473 9.29 2.60 49.79
N GLY A 474 8.26 3.43 49.98
CA GLY A 474 8.46 4.82 50.35
C GLY A 474 7.17 5.60 50.64
N THR A 475 7.32 6.88 50.99
CA THR A 475 6.21 7.80 51.26
C THR A 475 6.53 9.17 50.67
N SER A 476 5.62 9.74 49.89
CA SER A 476 5.80 11.07 49.30
C SER A 476 5.73 12.18 50.37
N VAL A 477 6.21 13.38 50.05
CA VAL A 477 6.09 14.59 50.90
C VAL A 477 4.63 14.92 51.25
N GLY A 478 3.67 14.44 50.45
CA GLY A 478 2.23 14.53 50.76
C GLY A 478 1.76 13.59 51.88
N GLY A 479 2.60 12.66 52.36
CA GLY A 479 2.27 11.67 53.38
C GLY A 479 1.55 10.43 52.84
N VAL A 480 1.50 10.24 51.52
CA VAL A 480 0.93 9.06 50.87
C VAL A 480 2.04 8.03 50.67
N SER A 481 1.83 6.80 51.13
CA SER A 481 2.76 5.70 50.85
C SER A 481 2.62 5.24 49.41
N TYR A 482 3.75 4.92 48.79
CA TYR A 482 3.82 4.18 47.54
C TYR A 482 3.21 2.78 47.73
N ASP A 483 2.46 2.30 46.73
CA ASP A 483 1.75 1.01 46.75
C ASP A 483 2.21 0.13 45.58
N LEU A 484 2.98 -0.91 45.92
CA LEU A 484 3.49 -1.95 45.00
C LEU A 484 2.38 -2.65 44.18
N SER A 485 1.12 -2.58 44.59
CA SER A 485 0.00 -3.18 43.87
C SER A 485 -0.68 -2.25 42.85
N GLN A 486 -0.23 -0.99 42.75
CA GLN A 486 -0.77 0.05 41.86
C GLN A 486 0.30 0.62 40.90
N GLY A 487 1.45 -0.05 40.82
CA GLY A 487 2.55 0.30 39.95
C GLY A 487 2.35 -0.05 38.48
N THR A 488 3.35 0.26 37.67
CA THR A 488 3.42 0.04 36.23
C THR A 488 4.83 -0.44 35.85
N GLN A 489 4.93 -1.48 35.02
CA GLN A 489 6.22 -1.93 34.47
C GLN A 489 6.72 -0.89 33.46
N ASP A 490 7.61 0.02 33.90
CA ASP A 490 8.03 1.22 33.15
C ASP A 490 9.55 1.51 33.16
N GLY A 491 10.35 0.47 33.40
CA GLY A 491 11.81 0.44 33.29
C GLY A 491 12.36 -0.95 32.91
N ASP A 492 13.21 -1.52 33.76
CA ASP A 492 13.82 -2.86 33.58
C ASP A 492 13.10 -3.94 34.40
N GLU A 493 11.88 -3.69 34.88
CA GLU A 493 11.17 -4.61 35.78
C GLU A 493 10.67 -5.88 35.09
N THR A 494 10.48 -6.93 35.89
CA THR A 494 10.10 -8.26 35.41
C THR A 494 8.63 -8.59 35.64
N GLU A 495 7.99 -7.90 36.59
CA GLU A 495 6.54 -7.67 36.71
C GLU A 495 6.36 -6.26 37.31
N VAL A 496 5.15 -5.87 37.72
CA VAL A 496 4.87 -4.59 38.41
C VAL A 496 5.90 -4.27 39.49
N ASP A 497 6.62 -3.17 39.27
CA ASP A 497 7.58 -2.49 40.14
C ASP A 497 8.56 -3.41 40.90
N LYS A 498 9.04 -4.48 40.23
CA LYS A 498 10.02 -5.42 40.79
C LYS A 498 11.04 -5.87 39.78
N ILE A 499 12.32 -5.85 40.17
CA ILE A 499 13.40 -6.45 39.38
C ILE A 499 13.69 -7.84 39.94
N THR A 500 13.82 -8.86 39.08
CA THR A 500 14.20 -10.22 39.48
C THR A 500 15.41 -10.73 38.73
N PHE A 501 16.44 -11.10 39.49
CA PHE A 501 17.71 -11.58 38.98
C PHE A 501 18.06 -12.94 39.58
N THR A 502 18.82 -13.76 38.85
CA THR A 502 19.34 -15.03 39.34
C THR A 502 20.83 -14.90 39.60
N VAL A 503 21.31 -15.35 40.76
CA VAL A 503 22.74 -15.46 41.05
C VAL A 503 23.17 -16.89 40.74
N ASP A 504 24.21 -17.06 39.96
CA ASP A 504 24.80 -18.37 39.67
C ASP A 504 26.33 -18.27 39.58
N ARG A 505 27.01 -19.15 40.31
CA ARG A 505 28.47 -19.15 40.50
C ARG A 505 29.02 -20.57 40.49
N THR A 506 28.23 -21.55 40.03
CA THR A 506 28.54 -22.97 40.10
C THR A 506 29.03 -23.45 38.73
N PRO A 507 30.31 -23.88 38.58
CA PRO A 507 30.83 -24.31 37.29
C PRO A 507 30.15 -25.58 36.73
N PRO A 508 29.88 -25.64 35.41
CA PRO A 508 29.22 -26.77 34.80
C PRO A 508 30.09 -28.03 34.77
N THR A 509 29.41 -29.17 34.73
CA THR A 509 29.95 -30.53 34.55
C THR A 509 29.52 -31.11 33.19
N VAL A 510 30.13 -32.21 32.74
CA VAL A 510 29.81 -32.81 31.42
C VAL A 510 29.79 -34.34 31.45
N VAL A 511 29.00 -34.93 30.55
CA VAL A 511 29.06 -36.36 30.19
C VAL A 511 29.29 -36.47 28.67
N LEU A 512 30.35 -37.18 28.28
CA LEU A 512 30.70 -37.47 26.89
C LEU A 512 30.20 -38.85 26.46
N SER A 513 29.76 -38.96 25.21
CA SER A 513 29.42 -40.22 24.53
C SER A 513 29.59 -40.08 23.02
N ASP A 514 29.65 -41.20 22.31
CA ASP A 514 29.74 -41.28 20.85
C ASP A 514 28.73 -42.30 20.28
N ASP A 515 28.64 -42.40 18.94
CA ASP A 515 27.73 -43.31 18.24
C ASP A 515 28.43 -44.53 17.60
N ASP A 516 29.74 -44.72 17.83
CA ASP A 516 30.45 -45.93 17.42
C ASP A 516 30.44 -47.03 18.50
N VAL A 517 30.43 -48.29 18.08
CA VAL A 517 30.07 -49.43 18.96
C VAL A 517 31.26 -50.17 19.57
N ASP A 518 32.46 -50.03 19.02
CA ASP A 518 33.68 -50.66 19.55
C ASP A 518 34.92 -49.74 19.61
N ASN A 519 34.79 -48.50 19.13
CA ASN A 519 35.81 -47.44 19.11
C ASN A 519 37.02 -47.79 18.23
N LEU A 520 36.84 -48.63 17.19
CA LEU A 520 37.85 -49.00 16.19
C LEU A 520 37.49 -48.43 14.80
N LEU A 521 38.11 -47.31 14.43
CA LEU A 521 37.75 -46.53 13.26
C LEU A 521 38.69 -46.80 12.06
N SER A 522 38.09 -47.07 10.90
CA SER A 522 38.78 -47.20 9.61
C SER A 522 39.07 -45.84 8.97
N ALA A 523 39.86 -45.84 7.89
CA ALA A 523 40.13 -44.66 7.06
C ALA A 523 38.86 -43.97 6.48
N SER A 524 37.70 -44.64 6.48
CA SER A 524 36.45 -44.16 5.90
C SER A 524 35.42 -43.63 6.89
N ASP A 525 35.61 -43.80 8.20
CA ASP A 525 34.52 -43.63 9.15
C ASP A 525 34.27 -42.19 9.60
N MET A 526 33.03 -41.95 10.04
CA MET A 526 32.61 -40.72 10.69
C MET A 526 31.86 -41.06 11.98
N VAL A 527 32.25 -40.43 13.08
CA VAL A 527 31.69 -40.65 14.43
C VAL A 527 31.23 -39.32 15.03
N VAL A 528 30.09 -39.30 15.70
CA VAL A 528 29.46 -38.12 16.29
C VAL A 528 29.65 -38.12 17.81
N VAL A 529 30.65 -37.36 18.27
CA VAL A 529 30.86 -37.14 19.71
C VAL A 529 29.80 -36.17 20.22
N THR A 530 29.10 -36.56 21.28
CA THR A 530 28.06 -35.79 21.98
C THR A 530 28.56 -35.41 23.38
N ALA A 531 28.41 -34.15 23.75
CA ALA A 531 28.69 -33.61 25.07
C ALA A 531 27.39 -33.08 25.69
N ASN A 532 27.02 -33.64 26.84
CA ASN A 532 25.83 -33.26 27.60
C ASN A 532 26.31 -32.55 28.87
N PHE A 533 26.12 -31.24 28.98
CA PHE A 533 26.49 -30.45 30.15
C PHE A 533 25.39 -30.49 31.23
N SER A 534 25.71 -30.13 32.48
CA SER A 534 24.71 -30.10 33.57
C SER A 534 23.68 -28.96 33.45
N GLU A 535 23.98 -27.92 32.67
CA GLU A 535 23.12 -26.77 32.39
C GLU A 535 23.37 -26.19 31.00
N ALA A 536 22.68 -25.09 30.68
CA ALA A 536 22.82 -24.37 29.43
C ALA A 536 24.20 -23.70 29.30
N MET A 537 24.84 -23.89 28.15
CA MET A 537 26.16 -23.32 27.84
C MET A 537 26.05 -22.04 27.03
N ASN A 538 26.95 -21.08 27.28
CA ASN A 538 27.14 -19.92 26.40
C ASN A 538 27.78 -20.36 25.07
N ALA A 539 27.70 -19.49 24.05
CA ALA A 539 27.88 -19.89 22.65
C ALA A 539 29.26 -20.49 22.34
N ASN A 540 29.23 -21.73 21.83
CA ASN A 540 30.37 -22.53 21.33
C ASN A 540 31.30 -23.12 22.42
N PRO A 541 30.84 -24.16 23.16
CA PRO A 541 31.75 -25.19 23.67
C PRO A 541 32.64 -25.74 22.55
N THR A 542 33.86 -26.16 22.89
CA THR A 542 34.87 -26.61 21.91
C THR A 542 35.39 -28.01 22.22
N LEU A 543 35.67 -28.79 21.18
CA LEU A 543 36.25 -30.13 21.24
C LEU A 543 37.71 -30.14 20.74
N SER A 544 38.54 -30.99 21.35
CA SER A 544 39.94 -31.21 20.98
C SER A 544 40.28 -32.70 20.97
N MET A 545 41.25 -33.10 20.15
CA MET A 545 41.70 -34.47 19.95
C MET A 545 43.23 -34.56 20.03
N SER A 546 43.74 -35.57 20.74
CA SER A 546 45.16 -35.72 21.04
C SER A 546 46.03 -35.85 19.79
N GLY A 547 47.34 -35.59 19.94
CA GLY A 547 48.26 -35.48 18.80
C GLY A 547 48.08 -34.19 17.99
N GLY A 548 47.04 -33.39 18.24
CA GLY A 548 46.76 -32.14 17.55
C GLY A 548 45.87 -32.30 16.30
N LEU A 549 45.22 -33.44 16.12
CA LEU A 549 44.32 -33.69 14.99
C LEU A 549 43.09 -32.76 15.00
N ILE A 550 42.61 -32.40 16.19
CA ILE A 550 41.56 -31.38 16.40
C ILE A 550 42.00 -30.52 17.59
N SER A 551 41.89 -29.19 17.47
CA SER A 551 42.37 -28.25 18.48
C SER A 551 41.37 -27.10 18.68
N GLY A 552 40.50 -27.22 19.68
CA GLY A 552 39.54 -26.17 20.06
C GLY A 552 38.51 -25.89 18.97
N ALA A 553 37.98 -26.92 18.32
CA ALA A 553 36.96 -26.78 17.28
C ALA A 553 35.57 -26.62 17.91
N ASN A 554 34.81 -25.62 17.49
CA ASN A 554 33.45 -25.36 17.99
C ASN A 554 32.53 -26.57 17.76
N MET A 555 31.74 -26.91 18.79
CA MET A 555 30.66 -27.90 18.71
C MET A 555 29.36 -27.26 18.19
N ILE A 556 28.42 -28.09 17.75
CA ILE A 556 27.13 -27.70 17.16
C ILE A 556 26.02 -27.99 18.18
N ALA A 557 25.13 -27.03 18.44
CA ALA A 557 24.00 -27.22 19.35
C ALA A 557 22.96 -28.20 18.78
N THR A 558 22.38 -29.06 19.61
CA THR A 558 21.41 -30.09 19.16
C THR A 558 19.94 -29.66 19.23
N GLY A 559 19.66 -28.46 19.74
CA GLY A 559 18.32 -27.95 20.02
C GLY A 559 17.97 -27.95 21.52
N ASP A 560 18.69 -28.73 22.32
CA ASP A 560 18.76 -28.57 23.79
C ASP A 560 19.98 -27.69 24.13
N PRO A 561 19.84 -26.61 24.93
CA PRO A 561 20.95 -25.69 25.22
C PRO A 561 22.09 -26.31 26.07
N SER A 562 21.85 -27.45 26.71
CA SER A 562 22.87 -28.21 27.45
C SER A 562 23.64 -29.21 26.58
N THR A 563 23.17 -29.52 25.37
CA THR A 563 23.65 -30.66 24.58
C THR A 563 24.26 -30.24 23.24
N TRP A 564 25.49 -30.69 22.99
CA TRP A 564 26.33 -30.23 21.89
C TRP A 564 27.00 -31.42 21.19
N THR A 565 27.17 -31.37 19.88
CA THR A 565 27.74 -32.46 19.06
C THR A 565 28.90 -32.01 18.17
N TYR A 566 29.74 -32.96 17.80
CA TYR A 566 30.81 -32.76 16.81
C TYR A 566 31.04 -34.04 15.99
N THR A 567 30.94 -33.93 14.67
CA THR A 567 31.24 -35.05 13.76
C THR A 567 32.73 -35.10 13.44
N ILE A 568 33.42 -36.13 13.92
CA ILE A 568 34.79 -36.44 13.54
C ILE A 568 34.73 -37.27 12.24
N ASN A 569 35.44 -36.83 11.19
CA ASN A 569 35.56 -37.56 9.93
C ASN A 569 37.02 -38.00 9.74
N VAL A 570 37.30 -39.30 9.91
CA VAL A 570 38.67 -39.84 9.96
C VAL A 570 39.44 -39.58 8.68
N SER A 571 38.77 -39.69 7.52
CA SER A 571 39.37 -39.42 6.20
C SER A 571 39.92 -37.99 6.05
N SER A 572 39.46 -37.05 6.88
CA SER A 572 39.91 -35.65 6.88
C SER A 572 41.01 -35.33 7.91
N LEU A 573 41.27 -36.20 8.89
CA LEU A 573 42.23 -35.94 9.98
C LEU A 573 43.70 -36.11 9.54
N GLY A 574 43.96 -36.96 8.55
CA GLY A 574 45.32 -37.39 8.24
C GLY A 574 45.97 -38.21 9.37
N ALA A 575 45.15 -38.97 10.11
CA ALA A 575 45.59 -39.83 11.20
C ALA A 575 46.48 -40.99 10.71
N SER A 576 47.17 -41.63 11.66
CA SER A 576 47.99 -42.83 11.48
C SER A 576 47.58 -43.89 12.50
N ASP A 577 47.82 -45.17 12.21
CA ASP A 577 47.42 -46.30 13.07
C ASP A 577 47.79 -46.08 14.56
N GLY A 578 46.80 -46.11 15.46
CA GLY A 578 47.00 -45.91 16.90
C GLY A 578 45.86 -45.21 17.66
N ASP A 579 46.09 -45.00 18.96
CA ASP A 579 45.09 -44.50 19.94
C ASP A 579 45.04 -42.96 20.01
N TYR A 580 43.83 -42.38 20.02
CA TYR A 580 43.59 -40.94 20.11
C TYR A 580 42.49 -40.58 21.11
N GLN A 581 42.79 -39.65 22.03
CA GLN A 581 41.88 -39.18 23.08
C GLN A 581 41.14 -37.91 22.67
N VAL A 582 39.87 -37.78 23.05
CA VAL A 582 38.99 -36.63 22.76
C VAL A 582 38.51 -35.98 24.07
N SER A 583 38.48 -34.64 24.12
CA SER A 583 38.11 -33.83 25.32
C SER A 583 37.37 -32.54 24.93
N VAL A 584 36.58 -31.95 25.84
CA VAL A 584 35.81 -30.71 25.60
C VAL A 584 36.08 -29.59 26.62
N SER A 585 35.64 -28.36 26.30
CA SER A 585 35.64 -27.20 27.21
C SER A 585 34.54 -26.17 26.85
N GLY A 586 34.12 -25.33 27.80
CA GLY A 586 33.15 -24.24 27.58
C GLY A 586 32.86 -23.43 28.85
N THR A 587 31.90 -22.50 28.78
CA THR A 587 31.35 -21.74 29.92
C THR A 587 29.82 -21.84 29.96
N ASP A 588 29.23 -21.81 31.14
CA ASP A 588 27.78 -21.64 31.31
C ASP A 588 27.31 -20.23 30.89
N LEU A 589 26.00 -19.97 30.97
CA LEU A 589 25.41 -18.66 30.67
C LEU A 589 25.84 -17.55 31.67
N ALA A 590 26.06 -17.87 32.94
CA ALA A 590 26.53 -16.95 33.97
C ALA A 590 28.05 -16.65 33.90
N GLY A 591 28.76 -17.28 32.96
CA GLY A 591 30.17 -17.10 32.68
C GLY A 591 31.13 -17.98 33.50
N ASN A 592 30.66 -18.95 34.28
CA ASN A 592 31.57 -19.88 34.97
C ASN A 592 32.10 -20.92 33.97
N ALA A 593 33.41 -21.20 34.04
CA ALA A 593 34.07 -22.11 33.10
C ALA A 593 34.02 -23.57 33.57
N TYR A 594 33.71 -24.49 32.66
CA TYR A 594 33.86 -25.92 32.89
C TYR A 594 35.30 -26.27 33.28
N THR A 595 35.47 -27.04 34.36
CA THR A 595 36.78 -27.43 34.92
C THR A 595 36.95 -28.96 35.08
N GLY A 596 36.17 -29.75 34.33
CA GLY A 596 36.24 -31.22 34.35
C GLY A 596 37.45 -31.81 33.61
N SER A 597 37.43 -33.12 33.39
CA SER A 597 38.54 -33.87 32.78
C SER A 597 38.10 -35.10 31.95
N GLU A 598 36.82 -35.15 31.58
CA GLU A 598 36.18 -36.26 30.87
C GLU A 598 36.75 -36.45 29.45
N ILE A 599 36.97 -37.71 29.05
CA ILE A 599 37.56 -38.08 27.75
C ILE A 599 36.96 -39.35 27.13
N ILE A 600 36.98 -39.43 25.80
CA ILE A 600 36.79 -40.66 24.99
C ILE A 600 38.13 -41.08 24.39
N THR A 601 38.32 -42.34 23.97
CA THR A 601 39.54 -42.80 23.28
C THR A 601 39.20 -43.74 22.11
N PHE A 602 39.51 -43.30 20.89
CA PHE A 602 39.34 -44.07 19.65
C PHE A 602 40.66 -44.73 19.24
N THR A 603 40.59 -45.92 18.67
CA THR A 603 41.71 -46.59 17.97
C THR A 603 41.50 -46.43 16.47
N ILE A 604 42.51 -46.02 15.72
CA ILE A 604 42.42 -45.84 14.26
C ILE A 604 43.32 -46.87 13.55
N ASP A 605 42.85 -47.42 12.43
CA ASP A 605 43.61 -48.29 11.51
C ASP A 605 43.28 -47.92 10.06
N VAL A 606 44.30 -47.64 9.23
CA VAL A 606 44.12 -47.20 7.83
C VAL A 606 44.86 -48.07 6.79
N THR A 607 45.31 -49.28 7.15
CA THR A 607 46.21 -50.09 6.31
C THR A 607 45.50 -51.29 5.63
N PRO A 608 45.37 -51.35 4.28
CA PRO A 608 44.64 -52.43 3.59
C PRO A 608 45.44 -53.71 3.24
N PRO A 609 44.76 -54.87 3.06
CA PRO A 609 45.39 -56.17 2.85
C PRO A 609 45.88 -56.44 1.41
N THR A 610 46.79 -57.40 1.27
CA THR A 610 47.40 -57.86 0.01
C THR A 610 47.24 -59.39 -0.18
N VAL A 611 47.55 -59.94 -1.37
CA VAL A 611 47.34 -61.37 -1.74
C VAL A 611 48.40 -61.86 -2.74
N ILE A 612 48.53 -63.18 -2.90
CA ILE A 612 49.28 -63.87 -3.97
C ILE A 612 48.40 -64.96 -4.62
N LEU A 613 48.49 -65.16 -5.96
CA LEU A 613 47.70 -66.13 -6.74
C LEU A 613 48.51 -67.23 -7.46
N THR A 614 47.93 -68.43 -7.60
CA THR A 614 48.47 -69.56 -8.43
C THR A 614 47.35 -70.49 -8.94
N ASP A 615 47.58 -71.23 -10.03
CA ASP A 615 46.64 -72.22 -10.60
C ASP A 615 47.29 -73.58 -10.96
N THR A 616 46.66 -74.37 -11.85
CA THR A 616 47.07 -75.75 -12.19
C THR A 616 47.16 -76.06 -13.69
N ASP A 617 46.78 -75.15 -14.59
CA ASP A 617 47.11 -75.32 -16.01
C ASP A 617 48.56 -74.88 -16.27
N SER A 618 49.07 -75.08 -17.49
CA SER A 618 50.49 -74.81 -17.80
C SER A 618 50.77 -74.19 -19.17
N ASP A 619 49.77 -74.03 -20.04
CA ASP A 619 49.93 -73.32 -21.33
C ASP A 619 48.80 -72.36 -21.73
N ASP A 620 47.79 -72.15 -20.88
CA ASP A 620 46.84 -71.03 -20.96
C ASP A 620 45.96 -71.03 -22.24
N ILE A 621 45.68 -72.19 -22.84
CA ILE A 621 44.87 -72.30 -24.07
C ILE A 621 43.71 -73.27 -23.89
N VAL A 622 42.47 -72.74 -23.89
CA VAL A 622 41.25 -73.51 -23.67
C VAL A 622 40.40 -73.66 -24.93
N PHE A 623 40.01 -74.90 -25.22
CA PHE A 623 39.02 -75.25 -26.23
C PHE A 623 37.69 -75.61 -25.54
N PRO A 624 36.61 -75.99 -26.25
CA PRO A 624 35.32 -76.35 -25.63
C PRO A 624 35.33 -77.60 -24.72
N ASP A 625 36.47 -78.04 -24.20
CA ASP A 625 36.71 -79.32 -23.54
C ASP A 625 37.84 -79.37 -22.45
N THR A 626 38.28 -78.22 -21.90
CA THR A 626 39.37 -78.11 -20.88
C THR A 626 38.87 -77.98 -19.41
N THR A 627 39.72 -78.18 -18.36
CA THR A 627 39.40 -77.99 -16.91
C THR A 627 40.62 -77.49 -16.06
N MET A 628 40.42 -76.82 -14.90
CA MET A 628 41.47 -76.10 -14.13
C MET A 628 41.15 -75.84 -12.62
N THR A 629 42.13 -75.51 -11.76
CA THR A 629 41.99 -75.19 -10.31
C THR A 629 42.83 -73.96 -9.91
N VAL A 630 42.40 -73.13 -8.94
CA VAL A 630 43.08 -71.86 -8.52
C VAL A 630 43.19 -71.72 -6.98
N THR A 631 44.25 -71.06 -6.49
CA THR A 631 44.56 -70.82 -5.06
C THR A 631 44.95 -69.35 -4.78
N ALA A 632 44.56 -68.80 -3.63
CA ALA A 632 44.87 -67.44 -3.18
C ALA A 632 45.30 -67.40 -1.69
N ASN A 633 46.28 -66.55 -1.33
CA ASN A 633 46.80 -66.43 0.04
C ASN A 633 47.06 -64.94 0.42
N PHE A 634 46.49 -64.45 1.52
CA PHE A 634 46.41 -63.03 1.93
C PHE A 634 47.41 -62.64 3.04
N SER A 635 47.76 -61.35 3.17
CA SER A 635 48.70 -60.85 4.19
C SER A 635 48.22 -60.98 5.64
N GLU A 636 46.91 -60.97 5.87
CA GLU A 636 46.27 -60.98 7.19
C GLU A 636 44.91 -61.69 7.17
N ALA A 637 44.27 -61.77 8.33
CA ALA A 637 43.00 -62.45 8.47
C ALA A 637 41.84 -61.64 7.86
N MET A 638 41.13 -62.26 6.93
CA MET A 638 39.98 -61.64 6.25
C MET A 638 38.73 -61.73 7.13
N GLN A 639 37.94 -60.65 7.20
CA GLN A 639 36.69 -60.59 8.00
C GLN A 639 35.55 -61.43 7.37
N GLN A 640 35.58 -61.60 6.05
CA GLN A 640 34.54 -62.28 5.27
C GLN A 640 35.16 -63.16 4.18
N THR A 641 34.41 -64.16 3.70
CA THR A 641 34.83 -65.10 2.65
C THR A 641 35.24 -64.37 1.35
N PRO A 642 36.50 -64.54 0.88
CA PRO A 642 36.95 -63.96 -0.39
C PRO A 642 36.24 -64.51 -1.63
N THR A 643 36.21 -63.70 -2.69
CA THR A 643 35.59 -64.04 -3.99
C THR A 643 36.61 -64.24 -5.10
N ILE A 644 36.20 -64.93 -6.16
CA ILE A 644 36.97 -65.14 -7.40
C ILE A 644 36.07 -64.98 -8.65
N SER A 645 36.63 -64.42 -9.72
CA SER A 645 35.94 -64.16 -11.00
C SER A 645 36.74 -64.67 -12.21
N LEU A 646 36.07 -65.01 -13.31
CA LEU A 646 36.66 -65.28 -14.63
C LEU A 646 35.99 -64.35 -15.67
N GLY A 647 36.62 -63.20 -15.90
CA GLY A 647 36.16 -62.16 -16.84
C GLY A 647 34.68 -61.81 -16.64
N SER A 648 33.88 -61.97 -17.69
CA SER A 648 32.42 -61.89 -17.65
C SER A 648 31.74 -63.26 -17.78
N VAL A 649 32.48 -64.36 -17.62
CA VAL A 649 31.97 -65.74 -17.74
C VAL A 649 31.36 -66.21 -16.42
N PHE A 650 32.00 -65.88 -15.30
CA PHE A 650 31.40 -65.85 -13.96
C PHE A 650 32.09 -64.78 -13.11
N VAL A 651 31.35 -64.21 -12.14
CA VAL A 651 31.81 -63.11 -11.29
C VAL A 651 31.44 -63.40 -9.83
N ASP A 652 32.34 -63.05 -8.91
CA ASP A 652 32.21 -63.14 -7.46
C ASP A 652 31.77 -64.51 -6.89
N ALA A 653 32.29 -65.58 -7.48
CA ALA A 653 32.15 -66.91 -6.91
C ALA A 653 32.88 -67.01 -5.56
N GLN A 654 32.24 -67.64 -4.56
CA GLN A 654 32.82 -67.78 -3.22
C GLN A 654 33.98 -68.79 -3.22
N MET A 655 35.12 -68.42 -2.64
CA MET A 655 36.26 -69.34 -2.48
C MET A 655 36.08 -70.28 -1.28
N SER A 656 36.72 -71.45 -1.33
CA SER A 656 36.70 -72.43 -0.24
C SER A 656 37.86 -72.22 0.74
N PRO A 657 37.62 -72.19 2.08
CA PRO A 657 38.66 -72.00 3.08
C PRO A 657 39.60 -73.20 3.20
N THR A 658 40.85 -72.93 3.61
CA THR A 658 41.85 -73.95 3.96
C THR A 658 41.97 -74.11 5.49
N GLY A 659 43.08 -74.69 5.96
CA GLY A 659 43.45 -74.74 7.38
C GLY A 659 44.10 -73.45 7.91
N SER A 660 44.30 -72.42 7.06
CA SER A 660 44.82 -71.11 7.45
C SER A 660 43.72 -70.04 7.31
N PRO A 661 43.61 -69.07 8.25
CA PRO A 661 42.68 -67.93 8.11
C PRO A 661 43.04 -66.97 6.96
N GLN A 662 44.14 -67.24 6.25
CA GLN A 662 44.69 -66.40 5.18
C GLN A 662 44.60 -67.05 3.77
N GLU A 663 44.26 -68.34 3.63
CA GLU A 663 44.43 -69.09 2.37
C GLU A 663 43.15 -69.81 1.89
N TRP A 664 42.86 -69.72 0.58
CA TRP A 664 41.55 -70.03 -0.04
C TRP A 664 41.70 -70.63 -1.47
N THR A 665 40.71 -71.40 -1.96
CA THR A 665 40.81 -72.18 -3.25
C THR A 665 39.50 -72.25 -4.10
N TYR A 666 39.60 -72.58 -5.39
CA TYR A 666 38.48 -72.71 -6.36
C TYR A 666 38.75 -73.66 -7.56
N PHE A 667 37.73 -74.11 -8.32
CA PHE A 667 37.81 -75.10 -9.43
C PHE A 667 36.90 -74.79 -10.64
N ILE A 668 37.31 -75.11 -11.88
CA ILE A 668 36.70 -74.66 -13.16
C ILE A 668 36.63 -75.80 -14.22
N ASP A 669 35.54 -75.86 -15.01
CA ASP A 669 35.34 -76.78 -16.16
C ASP A 669 34.78 -76.02 -17.38
N PHE A 670 35.56 -75.93 -18.46
CA PHE A 670 35.24 -75.16 -19.67
C PHE A 670 34.24 -75.83 -20.60
N SER A 671 34.05 -77.16 -20.51
CA SER A 671 33.08 -77.88 -21.35
C SER A 671 31.62 -77.49 -21.05
N THR A 672 31.41 -76.89 -19.88
CA THR A 672 30.11 -76.40 -19.41
C THR A 672 29.81 -74.94 -19.79
N LEU A 673 30.81 -74.20 -20.30
CA LEU A 673 30.76 -72.74 -20.42
C LEU A 673 30.35 -72.28 -21.83
N THR A 674 29.39 -71.35 -21.90
CA THR A 674 29.04 -70.67 -23.17
C THR A 674 29.98 -69.47 -23.38
N ILE A 675 31.25 -69.79 -23.66
CA ILE A 675 32.33 -68.81 -23.81
C ILE A 675 32.43 -68.27 -25.24
N THR A 676 32.71 -66.97 -25.37
CA THR A 676 32.86 -66.29 -26.66
C THR A 676 34.30 -66.25 -27.14
N PRO A 677 34.47 -66.09 -28.47
CA PRO A 677 35.67 -65.63 -29.14
C PRO A 677 36.57 -64.55 -28.48
N GLY A 678 37.57 -64.91 -27.66
CA GLY A 678 38.66 -64.00 -27.29
C GLY A 678 39.45 -64.43 -26.05
N ASN A 679 40.31 -63.55 -25.54
CA ASN A 679 41.07 -63.78 -24.31
C ASN A 679 40.27 -63.41 -23.03
N HIS A 680 40.39 -64.18 -21.94
CA HIS A 680 39.66 -64.03 -20.67
C HIS A 680 40.61 -64.11 -19.47
N ALA A 681 40.30 -63.48 -18.32
CA ALA A 681 41.22 -63.38 -17.17
C ALA A 681 40.57 -63.66 -15.79
N ILE A 682 41.35 -64.09 -14.79
CA ILE A 682 40.91 -64.49 -13.43
C ILE A 682 41.41 -63.51 -12.35
N THR A 683 40.55 -63.14 -11.38
CA THR A 683 40.86 -62.17 -10.28
C THR A 683 40.16 -62.53 -8.96
N VAL A 684 40.59 -61.96 -7.82
CA VAL A 684 40.00 -62.17 -6.47
C VAL A 684 39.71 -60.85 -5.70
N GLY A 685 38.93 -60.92 -4.61
CA GLY A 685 38.65 -59.77 -3.72
C GLY A 685 38.21 -60.14 -2.28
N GLY A 686 38.24 -59.17 -1.35
CA GLY A 686 37.86 -59.33 0.06
C GLY A 686 38.12 -58.08 0.94
N ARG A 687 37.88 -58.17 2.26
CA ARG A 687 38.17 -57.14 3.29
C ARG A 687 38.86 -57.72 4.54
N ASP A 688 39.66 -56.90 5.22
CA ASP A 688 40.25 -57.19 6.54
C ASP A 688 39.26 -56.95 7.71
N ILE A 689 39.74 -57.08 8.95
CA ILE A 689 38.97 -56.94 10.19
C ILE A 689 38.50 -55.51 10.46
N ALA A 690 39.34 -54.50 10.22
CA ALA A 690 38.99 -53.07 10.32
C ALA A 690 38.08 -52.61 9.15
N GLY A 691 37.89 -53.47 8.15
CA GLY A 691 37.00 -53.27 7.02
C GLY A 691 37.69 -52.78 5.75
N ASN A 692 39.02 -52.59 5.73
CA ASN A 692 39.69 -52.08 4.53
C ASN A 692 39.61 -53.11 3.38
N PRO A 693 39.32 -52.67 2.13
CA PRO A 693 39.23 -53.56 0.98
C PRO A 693 40.62 -53.91 0.42
N TYR A 694 40.78 -55.15 -0.05
CA TYR A 694 41.97 -55.58 -0.80
C TYR A 694 42.22 -54.66 -2.02
N ALA A 695 43.46 -54.19 -2.16
CA ALA A 695 43.84 -53.15 -3.12
C ALA A 695 44.88 -53.59 -4.19
N GLY A 696 45.16 -54.89 -4.31
CA GLY A 696 46.11 -55.43 -5.31
C GLY A 696 45.49 -55.67 -6.70
N SER A 697 46.27 -56.27 -7.61
CA SER A 697 45.90 -56.38 -9.04
C SER A 697 46.31 -57.70 -9.76
N GLU A 698 46.54 -58.77 -9.00
CA GLU A 698 47.09 -60.06 -9.50
C GLU A 698 46.06 -60.90 -10.31
N ASN A 699 46.49 -61.62 -11.38
CA ASN A 699 45.59 -62.34 -12.33
C ASN A 699 46.28 -63.42 -13.24
N ILE A 700 45.47 -64.20 -14.01
CA ILE A 700 45.78 -65.36 -14.92
C ILE A 700 44.89 -65.30 -16.23
N VAL A 701 45.22 -65.83 -17.46
CA VAL A 701 44.58 -65.42 -18.79
C VAL A 701 44.52 -66.42 -20.05
N ILE A 702 43.44 -66.55 -20.91
CA ILE A 702 43.21 -67.60 -22.04
C ILE A 702 42.27 -67.27 -23.33
N GLU A 703 42.44 -67.76 -24.63
CA GLU A 703 41.87 -67.32 -26.03
C GLU A 703 40.63 -68.03 -26.81
N TYR A 704 39.89 -67.40 -27.83
CA TYR A 704 38.86 -67.97 -28.85
C TYR A 704 38.44 -67.04 -30.13
N GLN A 705 37.64 -67.38 -31.24
CA GLN A 705 37.36 -66.52 -32.54
C GLN A 705 36.01 -66.68 -33.50
N ARG A 706 35.13 -65.68 -33.99
CA ARG A 706 33.91 -65.72 -35.05
C ARG A 706 33.26 -64.35 -35.73
N PHE A 707 32.31 -64.31 -36.78
CA PHE A 707 31.77 -63.09 -37.64
C PHE A 707 30.34 -63.08 -38.46
N ILE A 708 29.72 -61.95 -39.07
CA ILE A 708 28.41 -61.82 -39.98
C ILE A 708 27.99 -60.43 -40.80
N PRO A 709 26.92 -60.25 -41.72
CA PRO A 709 26.58 -59.05 -42.70
C PRO A 709 25.10 -58.35 -42.89
N THR A 710 24.81 -57.33 -43.83
CA THR A 710 23.49 -56.49 -44.06
C THR A 710 23.13 -55.70 -45.44
N ILE A 711 21.91 -55.05 -45.74
CA ILE A 711 21.34 -54.38 -47.05
C ILE A 711 20.31 -53.11 -46.94
N THR A 712 19.83 -52.28 -47.98
CA THR A 712 19.00 -50.96 -47.85
C THR A 712 18.04 -50.32 -48.99
N ALA A 713 16.91 -49.59 -48.66
CA ALA A 713 16.00 -48.73 -49.53
C ALA A 713 15.08 -47.68 -48.75
N SER A 714 14.35 -46.70 -49.36
CA SER A 714 13.46 -45.67 -48.66
C SER A 714 12.35 -44.92 -49.48
N ASP A 715 11.35 -44.31 -48.79
CA ASP A 715 10.12 -43.61 -49.31
C ASP A 715 10.28 -42.12 -49.73
N VAL A 716 9.27 -41.52 -50.40
CA VAL A 716 9.26 -40.12 -50.93
C VAL A 716 7.90 -39.38 -50.76
N THR A 717 7.91 -38.07 -50.45
CA THR A 717 6.67 -37.24 -50.26
C THR A 717 6.75 -35.85 -50.92
N ARG A 718 5.62 -35.33 -51.43
CA ARG A 718 5.42 -33.97 -51.98
C ARG A 718 4.04 -33.38 -51.60
N MET A 719 3.78 -32.11 -51.93
CA MET A 719 2.46 -31.46 -51.82
C MET A 719 1.94 -31.01 -53.19
N TYR A 720 0.61 -30.88 -53.30
CA TYR A 720 -0.04 -30.23 -54.44
C TYR A 720 0.01 -28.70 -54.28
N VAL A 721 0.62 -28.01 -55.25
CA VAL A 721 0.77 -26.54 -55.29
C VAL A 721 0.50 -26.02 -56.70
N ASP A 722 -0.13 -24.85 -56.80
CA ASP A 722 -0.52 -24.27 -58.09
C ASP A 722 0.66 -23.58 -58.79
N SER A 723 1.16 -24.25 -59.83
CA SER A 723 2.25 -23.83 -60.74
C SER A 723 3.67 -23.73 -60.17
N THR A 724 4.58 -24.62 -60.62
CA THR A 724 5.70 -24.25 -61.53
C THR A 724 6.59 -25.41 -61.98
N ASP A 725 6.72 -26.52 -61.23
CA ASP A 725 7.57 -27.68 -61.64
C ASP A 725 6.98 -29.06 -61.23
N PRO A 726 6.64 -29.98 -62.17
CA PRO A 726 5.93 -31.23 -61.87
C PRO A 726 6.69 -32.57 -62.05
N GLN A 727 8.02 -32.63 -62.22
CA GLN A 727 8.76 -33.89 -62.54
C GLN A 727 10.04 -34.16 -61.70
N PHE A 728 10.38 -35.44 -61.43
CA PHE A 728 11.62 -35.84 -60.69
C PHE A 728 12.02 -37.33 -60.87
N THR A 729 13.09 -37.81 -60.19
CA THR A 729 13.68 -39.18 -60.32
C THR A 729 14.04 -39.83 -58.96
N LEU A 730 14.24 -41.17 -58.91
CA LEU A 730 14.43 -42.03 -57.71
C LEU A 730 15.82 -42.75 -57.65
N GLY A 731 16.30 -43.23 -56.48
CA GLY A 731 17.61 -43.94 -56.36
C GLY A 731 17.84 -44.77 -55.06
N ILE A 732 18.58 -45.90 -55.15
CA ILE A 732 18.68 -47.02 -54.15
C ILE A 732 20.08 -47.71 -54.17
N SER A 733 20.49 -48.50 -53.13
CA SER A 733 21.82 -49.18 -53.04
C SER A 733 21.84 -50.57 -52.32
N SER A 734 23.00 -51.27 -52.28
CA SER A 734 23.21 -52.58 -51.59
C SER A 734 24.69 -52.88 -51.28
N THR A 735 24.98 -53.84 -50.38
CA THR A 735 26.34 -54.34 -50.05
C THR A 735 26.76 -55.62 -50.81
N SER A 736 25.81 -56.33 -51.42
CA SER A 736 26.08 -57.43 -52.37
C SER A 736 26.12 -56.86 -53.80
N THR A 737 26.88 -57.50 -54.71
CA THR A 737 27.21 -56.94 -56.04
C THR A 737 26.20 -57.30 -57.15
N GLY A 738 24.90 -57.39 -56.84
CA GLY A 738 23.84 -57.74 -57.79
C GLY A 738 23.04 -56.53 -58.33
N THR A 739 22.48 -56.66 -59.54
CA THR A 739 21.69 -55.62 -60.24
C THR A 739 20.32 -55.36 -59.58
N LEU A 740 19.81 -54.12 -59.71
CA LEU A 740 18.51 -53.65 -59.21
C LEU A 740 17.55 -53.26 -60.37
N ALA A 741 16.23 -53.20 -60.13
CA ALA A 741 15.20 -52.77 -61.10
C ALA A 741 13.92 -52.26 -60.40
N PHE A 742 13.11 -51.41 -61.06
CA PHE A 742 11.93 -50.75 -60.48
C PHE A 742 10.61 -51.05 -61.21
N GLU A 743 9.50 -51.13 -60.47
CA GLU A 743 8.13 -51.21 -61.00
C GLU A 743 7.08 -50.55 -60.08
N LYS A 744 6.00 -50.00 -60.66
CA LYS A 744 4.88 -49.40 -59.90
C LYS A 744 3.71 -50.38 -59.71
N LEU A 745 3.07 -50.34 -58.54
CA LEU A 745 1.85 -51.10 -58.26
C LEU A 745 0.62 -50.24 -58.61
N VAL A 746 -0.33 -50.81 -59.38
CA VAL A 746 -1.19 -50.01 -60.29
C VAL A 746 -2.56 -49.63 -59.70
N SER A 747 -2.95 -50.14 -58.54
CA SER A 747 -4.25 -49.82 -57.92
C SER A 747 -4.27 -48.40 -57.32
N GLY A 748 -5.08 -47.51 -57.90
CA GLY A 748 -5.38 -46.15 -57.38
C GLY A 748 -4.60 -45.01 -58.06
N CYS A 749 -3.41 -45.29 -58.58
CA CYS A 749 -2.44 -44.30 -59.06
C CYS A 749 -2.77 -43.62 -60.41
N SER A 750 -3.86 -42.85 -60.46
CA SER A 750 -4.20 -41.94 -61.57
C SER A 750 -3.53 -40.57 -61.46
N TYR A 751 -3.16 -40.15 -60.25
CA TYR A 751 -2.56 -38.85 -59.94
C TYR A 751 -1.06 -38.74 -60.27
N ILE A 752 -0.37 -39.85 -60.60
CA ILE A 752 1.06 -39.86 -60.98
C ILE A 752 1.41 -40.85 -62.11
N SER A 753 2.56 -40.66 -62.74
CA SER A 753 3.21 -41.64 -63.64
C SER A 753 4.64 -41.97 -63.17
N VAL A 754 5.16 -43.18 -63.52
CA VAL A 754 6.50 -43.66 -63.14
C VAL A 754 7.11 -44.54 -64.25
N THR A 755 8.42 -44.44 -64.53
CA THR A 755 9.16 -45.27 -65.50
C THR A 755 10.00 -46.39 -64.83
N PRO A 756 10.38 -47.49 -65.54
CA PRO A 756 11.24 -48.55 -64.98
C PRO A 756 12.68 -48.12 -64.63
N ALA A 757 13.10 -46.93 -65.07
CA ALA A 757 14.36 -46.30 -64.70
C ALA A 757 14.22 -45.32 -63.51
N GLY A 758 12.99 -45.05 -63.05
CA GLY A 758 12.71 -44.29 -61.83
C GLY A 758 12.27 -42.83 -62.00
N GLU A 759 11.82 -42.39 -63.18
CA GLU A 759 11.35 -41.01 -63.43
C GLU A 759 9.83 -40.86 -63.19
N VAL A 760 9.37 -39.68 -62.73
CA VAL A 760 8.03 -39.44 -62.13
C VAL A 760 7.37 -38.14 -62.63
N THR A 761 6.03 -38.06 -62.66
CA THR A 761 5.24 -36.82 -62.92
C THR A 761 3.97 -36.76 -62.05
N ILE A 762 3.54 -35.56 -61.62
CA ILE A 762 2.41 -35.31 -60.69
C ILE A 762 1.22 -34.62 -61.38
N ASN A 763 -0.02 -35.00 -61.04
CA ASN A 763 -1.28 -34.43 -61.54
C ASN A 763 -2.38 -34.25 -60.46
N GLY A 764 -2.11 -34.55 -59.18
CA GLY A 764 -3.10 -34.47 -58.08
C GLY A 764 -2.60 -35.10 -56.78
N ALA A 765 -3.38 -34.98 -55.71
CA ALA A 765 -3.07 -35.57 -54.39
C ALA A 765 -3.43 -37.07 -54.30
N GLY A 766 -2.62 -37.86 -53.59
CA GLY A 766 -2.77 -39.32 -53.42
C GLY A 766 -1.44 -40.07 -53.23
N THR A 767 -1.49 -41.39 -52.99
CA THR A 767 -0.33 -42.22 -52.59
C THR A 767 -0.15 -43.49 -53.44
N CYS A 768 1.09 -43.92 -53.69
CA CYS A 768 1.47 -45.00 -54.62
C CYS A 768 2.72 -45.79 -54.21
N ARG A 769 2.76 -47.12 -54.45
CA ARG A 769 3.85 -48.03 -53.99
C ARG A 769 4.75 -48.58 -55.12
N ILE A 770 6.05 -48.73 -54.82
CA ILE A 770 7.18 -49.10 -55.71
C ILE A 770 8.02 -50.26 -55.09
N LYS A 771 8.84 -50.98 -55.90
CA LYS A 771 9.57 -52.24 -55.54
C LYS A 771 10.99 -52.35 -56.15
N VAL A 772 11.91 -53.12 -55.52
CA VAL A 772 13.32 -53.39 -55.96
C VAL A 772 13.91 -54.74 -55.41
N SER A 773 14.94 -55.39 -56.02
CA SER A 773 15.37 -56.79 -55.66
C SER A 773 16.85 -57.22 -55.95
N GLN A 774 17.39 -58.30 -55.31
CA GLN A 774 18.80 -58.82 -55.42
C GLN A 774 19.03 -60.35 -55.11
N ALA A 775 20.29 -60.86 -54.94
CA ALA A 775 20.67 -62.32 -54.86
C ALA A 775 21.94 -62.71 -53.99
N ALA A 776 22.28 -64.03 -53.84
CA ALA A 776 23.17 -64.67 -52.81
C ALA A 776 24.53 -65.29 -53.27
N ASN A 777 25.41 -65.71 -52.32
CA ASN A 777 26.65 -66.49 -52.57
C ASN A 777 27.02 -67.55 -51.48
N SER A 778 28.30 -67.94 -51.36
CA SER A 778 28.83 -69.07 -50.56
C SER A 778 29.41 -68.72 -49.19
N SER A 779 29.76 -67.46 -48.93
CA SER A 779 30.14 -66.97 -47.59
C SER A 779 29.06 -66.06 -46.99
N PHE A 780 28.11 -65.59 -47.83
CA PHE A 780 27.11 -64.57 -47.51
C PHE A 780 25.80 -64.80 -48.31
N GLN A 781 24.65 -64.32 -47.81
CA GLN A 781 23.28 -64.70 -48.25
C GLN A 781 22.57 -63.61 -49.13
N SER A 782 21.23 -63.63 -49.34
CA SER A 782 20.45 -62.79 -50.32
C SER A 782 19.37 -61.86 -49.74
N GLY A 783 18.88 -60.84 -50.50
CA GLY A 783 17.77 -59.93 -50.09
C GLY A 783 17.01 -59.16 -51.20
N VAL A 784 15.93 -58.42 -50.83
CA VAL A 784 14.92 -57.69 -51.65
C VAL A 784 14.33 -56.48 -50.87
N ALA A 785 13.76 -55.42 -51.49
CA ALA A 785 13.15 -54.25 -50.80
C ALA A 785 11.98 -53.52 -51.54
N TYR A 786 11.30 -52.56 -50.88
CA TYR A 786 10.10 -51.82 -51.34
C TYR A 786 10.06 -50.38 -50.77
N PHE A 787 9.27 -49.46 -51.37
CA PHE A 787 9.03 -48.09 -50.85
C PHE A 787 7.77 -47.39 -51.44
N ASP A 788 7.31 -46.30 -50.84
CA ASP A 788 6.13 -45.49 -51.21
C ASP A 788 6.45 -44.08 -51.78
N LEU A 789 5.44 -43.49 -52.44
CA LEU A 789 5.41 -42.12 -52.97
C LEU A 789 4.06 -41.44 -52.65
N ILE A 790 4.08 -40.30 -51.94
CA ILE A 790 2.90 -39.60 -51.38
C ILE A 790 2.78 -38.15 -51.90
N ILE A 791 1.57 -37.70 -52.28
CA ILE A 791 1.24 -36.32 -52.65
C ILE A 791 0.08 -35.78 -51.78
N ASN A 792 0.29 -34.69 -51.04
CA ASN A 792 -0.70 -34.14 -50.08
C ASN A 792 -1.62 -33.03 -50.66
N LYS A 793 -2.82 -32.86 -50.06
CA LYS A 793 -3.74 -31.71 -50.23
C LYS A 793 -3.06 -30.38 -49.82
N ALA A 794 -3.62 -29.25 -50.26
CA ALA A 794 -3.21 -27.90 -49.84
C ALA A 794 -4.05 -27.38 -48.66
N THR A 795 -3.48 -26.46 -47.88
CA THR A 795 -4.14 -25.81 -46.73
C THR A 795 -4.54 -24.37 -47.11
N PRO A 796 -5.77 -23.91 -46.85
CA PRO A 796 -6.15 -22.52 -47.07
C PRO A 796 -5.55 -21.61 -45.98
N SER A 797 -5.37 -20.33 -46.30
CA SER A 797 -4.81 -19.34 -45.36
C SER A 797 -5.92 -18.54 -44.69
N ILE A 798 -6.05 -18.68 -43.36
CA ILE A 798 -6.83 -17.76 -42.52
C ILE A 798 -5.84 -16.81 -41.85
N ASN A 799 -6.15 -15.51 -41.82
CA ASN A 799 -5.29 -14.49 -41.22
C ASN A 799 -5.96 -13.92 -39.95
N PRO A 800 -5.48 -14.25 -38.73
CA PRO A 800 -6.15 -13.92 -37.46
C PRO A 800 -6.57 -12.46 -37.22
N PRO A 801 -5.82 -11.41 -37.67
CA PRO A 801 -6.19 -10.02 -37.44
C PRO A 801 -7.55 -9.59 -38.02
N ASN A 802 -8.10 -10.36 -38.98
CA ASN A 802 -9.40 -10.08 -39.59
C ASN A 802 -10.58 -10.82 -38.92
N LEU A 803 -10.33 -11.70 -37.93
CA LEU A 803 -11.39 -12.43 -37.20
C LEU A 803 -11.78 -11.77 -35.88
N ALA A 804 -10.92 -10.96 -35.28
CA ALA A 804 -11.29 -10.03 -34.21
C ALA A 804 -11.98 -8.75 -34.74
N ARG A 805 -12.47 -8.78 -36.00
CA ARG A 805 -12.87 -7.58 -36.75
C ARG A 805 -14.01 -7.84 -37.75
N THR A 806 -14.88 -8.79 -37.45
CA THR A 806 -16.14 -9.03 -38.20
C THR A 806 -17.31 -8.29 -37.57
N CYS A 807 -17.59 -7.10 -38.11
CA CYS A 807 -18.86 -6.35 -38.04
C CYS A 807 -19.34 -5.85 -36.67
N GLY A 808 -20.18 -4.81 -36.69
CA GLY A 808 -20.87 -4.25 -35.53
C GLY A 808 -21.99 -5.14 -34.98
N ILE A 809 -21.62 -6.31 -34.45
CA ILE A 809 -22.31 -6.79 -33.25
C ILE A 809 -21.70 -6.06 -32.05
N SER A 810 -22.51 -5.62 -31.10
CA SER A 810 -22.01 -5.04 -29.86
C SER A 810 -21.17 -6.07 -29.10
N GLU A 811 -19.87 -5.81 -28.92
CA GLU A 811 -18.90 -6.55 -28.11
C GLU A 811 -19.15 -8.08 -27.93
N PHE A 812 -19.28 -8.86 -29.01
CA PHE A 812 -19.46 -10.34 -28.97
C PHE A 812 -20.43 -10.79 -27.83
N PRO A 813 -21.71 -10.38 -27.87
CA PRO A 813 -22.36 -9.65 -26.77
C PRO A 813 -22.05 -10.17 -25.35
N LEU A 814 -21.04 -9.58 -24.71
CA LEU A 814 -20.46 -10.03 -23.44
C LEU A 814 -21.42 -9.88 -22.25
N THR A 815 -22.21 -10.93 -22.03
CA THR A 815 -23.07 -11.06 -20.84
C THR A 815 -22.23 -11.44 -19.62
N ALA A 816 -21.89 -10.44 -18.79
CA ALA A 816 -21.13 -10.64 -17.56
C ALA A 816 -22.04 -10.98 -16.37
N ASP A 817 -21.73 -12.07 -15.65
CA ASP A 817 -22.37 -12.39 -14.36
C ASP A 817 -21.78 -11.56 -13.19
N CYS A 818 -20.81 -10.67 -13.46
CA CYS A 818 -20.03 -9.92 -12.47
C CYS A 818 -20.06 -8.39 -12.76
N PRO A 819 -20.47 -7.53 -11.80
CA PRO A 819 -20.59 -6.07 -12.01
C PRO A 819 -19.27 -5.34 -12.29
N THR A 820 -19.35 -4.29 -13.13
CA THR A 820 -18.22 -3.59 -13.78
C THR A 820 -17.78 -2.28 -13.09
N THR A 821 -16.75 -1.62 -13.63
CA THR A 821 -15.92 -0.59 -12.99
C THR A 821 -16.43 0.87 -13.11
N PRO A 822 -15.96 1.80 -12.24
CA PRO A 822 -16.58 3.13 -12.06
C PRO A 822 -16.78 4.00 -13.30
N LYS A 823 -15.83 4.06 -14.25
CA LYS A 823 -15.93 4.98 -15.40
C LYS A 823 -17.01 4.62 -16.43
N GLN A 824 -17.57 3.40 -16.41
CA GLN A 824 -18.74 3.10 -17.24
C GLN A 824 -19.99 3.83 -16.72
N MET A 825 -20.02 4.21 -15.42
CA MET A 825 -21.06 5.04 -14.81
C MET A 825 -20.88 6.56 -15.08
N ASP A 826 -19.80 6.97 -15.77
CA ASP A 826 -19.56 8.35 -16.22
C ASP A 826 -20.03 8.60 -17.67
N LEU A 827 -20.42 7.56 -18.39
CA LEU A 827 -21.02 7.64 -19.71
C LEU A 827 -22.51 8.03 -19.55
N VAL A 828 -22.90 9.18 -20.10
CA VAL A 828 -24.25 9.75 -19.97
C VAL A 828 -25.15 9.34 -21.14
N GLY A 829 -24.59 9.25 -22.35
CA GLY A 829 -25.32 8.80 -23.54
C GLY A 829 -24.37 8.18 -24.57
N LEU A 830 -24.88 7.16 -25.27
CA LEU A 830 -24.22 6.47 -26.36
C LEU A 830 -25.29 6.12 -27.39
N TYR A 831 -25.08 6.52 -28.65
CA TYR A 831 -26.07 6.38 -29.72
C TYR A 831 -25.37 5.99 -31.01
N ASP A 832 -25.45 4.70 -31.31
CA ASP A 832 -24.83 4.08 -32.48
C ASP A 832 -25.52 4.50 -33.80
N PHE A 833 -26.64 5.23 -33.74
CA PHE A 833 -27.40 5.81 -34.87
C PHE A 833 -27.85 4.81 -35.97
N ASN A 834 -27.74 3.51 -35.69
CA ASN A 834 -27.99 2.38 -36.58
C ASN A 834 -29.50 2.10 -36.79
N GLY A 835 -30.22 3.09 -37.33
CA GLY A 835 -31.64 3.00 -37.67
C GLY A 835 -32.60 3.38 -36.53
N ASP A 836 -32.10 3.62 -35.33
CA ASP A 836 -32.85 4.22 -34.23
C ASP A 836 -31.99 5.19 -33.38
N LEU A 837 -32.61 5.78 -32.34
CA LEU A 837 -32.04 6.79 -31.46
C LEU A 837 -32.07 6.36 -29.97
N ASN A 838 -32.03 5.06 -29.71
CA ASN A 838 -32.02 4.52 -28.35
C ASN A 838 -30.69 4.81 -27.65
N ASP A 839 -30.77 5.08 -26.34
CA ASP A 839 -29.62 5.30 -25.48
C ASP A 839 -28.99 3.97 -25.04
N GLY A 840 -27.83 3.63 -25.63
CA GLY A 840 -27.07 2.42 -25.35
C GLY A 840 -26.47 2.35 -23.94
N THR A 841 -26.53 3.43 -23.14
CA THR A 841 -26.08 3.40 -21.73
C THR A 841 -27.11 2.79 -20.78
N GLY A 842 -28.39 2.77 -21.18
CA GLY A 842 -29.50 2.39 -20.31
C GLY A 842 -30.00 3.50 -19.36
N ASN A 843 -29.43 4.71 -19.39
CA ASN A 843 -29.95 5.86 -18.64
C ASN A 843 -31.35 6.30 -19.13
N GLY A 844 -31.66 6.05 -20.41
CA GLY A 844 -32.97 6.24 -21.02
C GLY A 844 -33.14 7.57 -21.75
N TYR A 845 -32.05 8.28 -22.07
CA TYR A 845 -32.07 9.57 -22.76
C TYR A 845 -32.22 9.41 -24.29
N ASN A 846 -33.22 8.65 -24.74
CA ASN A 846 -33.45 8.37 -26.16
C ASN A 846 -33.69 9.67 -26.96
N GLY A 847 -33.12 9.75 -28.17
CA GLY A 847 -33.22 10.91 -29.04
C GLY A 847 -34.63 11.13 -29.60
N ILE A 848 -35.07 12.39 -29.64
CA ILE A 848 -36.37 12.83 -30.13
C ILE A 848 -36.14 13.68 -31.39
N ILE A 849 -36.74 13.25 -32.51
CA ILE A 849 -36.66 13.96 -33.80
C ILE A 849 -37.58 15.19 -33.81
N ALA A 850 -37.08 16.30 -34.35
CA ALA A 850 -37.82 17.46 -34.81
C ALA A 850 -37.36 17.82 -36.24
N GLY A 851 -38.28 17.76 -37.21
CA GLY A 851 -37.94 17.73 -38.65
C GLY A 851 -38.26 16.36 -39.26
N ASP A 852 -37.62 16.00 -40.36
CA ASP A 852 -37.68 14.67 -40.98
C ASP A 852 -36.29 14.16 -41.46
N PRO A 853 -35.28 14.09 -40.57
CA PRO A 853 -33.94 13.61 -40.90
C PRO A 853 -33.99 12.18 -41.41
N SER A 854 -33.24 11.95 -42.48
CA SER A 854 -33.27 10.71 -43.26
C SER A 854 -32.16 9.74 -42.83
N LEU A 855 -32.40 8.43 -42.98
CA LEU A 855 -31.39 7.40 -42.76
C LEU A 855 -30.62 7.15 -44.06
N ASP A 856 -29.28 7.12 -43.97
CA ASP A 856 -28.36 7.13 -45.11
C ASP A 856 -27.18 6.14 -44.89
N GLU A 857 -26.24 6.07 -45.83
CA GLU A 857 -24.98 5.32 -45.68
C GLU A 857 -24.01 6.00 -44.71
N ASP A 858 -23.43 5.21 -43.81
CA ASP A 858 -22.45 5.63 -42.80
C ASP A 858 -21.04 5.89 -43.38
N ARG A 859 -20.01 5.85 -42.52
CA ARG A 859 -18.60 6.01 -42.88
C ARG A 859 -17.94 4.77 -43.51
N PHE A 860 -18.65 3.64 -43.59
CA PHE A 860 -18.18 2.37 -44.16
C PHE A 860 -19.04 1.87 -45.34
N GLY A 861 -20.21 2.49 -45.58
CA GLY A 861 -21.17 2.13 -46.62
C GLY A 861 -22.32 1.23 -46.13
N ASN A 862 -22.54 1.12 -44.81
CA ASN A 862 -23.68 0.42 -44.25
C ASN A 862 -24.95 1.28 -44.42
N PRO A 863 -26.01 0.79 -45.11
CA PRO A 863 -27.19 1.59 -45.40
C PRO A 863 -28.13 1.70 -44.19
N SER A 864 -28.59 2.92 -43.90
CA SER A 864 -29.38 3.27 -42.70
C SER A 864 -28.60 3.23 -41.38
N SER A 865 -27.28 3.39 -41.43
CA SER A 865 -26.41 3.42 -40.25
C SER A 865 -26.03 4.84 -39.81
N ALA A 866 -26.40 5.88 -40.57
CA ALA A 866 -26.21 7.28 -40.19
C ALA A 866 -27.50 8.10 -40.38
N TYR A 867 -27.66 9.16 -39.59
CA TYR A 867 -28.72 10.16 -39.77
C TYR A 867 -28.21 11.34 -40.59
N THR A 868 -28.83 11.59 -41.73
CA THR A 868 -28.58 12.70 -42.66
C THR A 868 -29.63 13.80 -42.48
N PHE A 869 -29.13 14.99 -42.15
CA PHE A 869 -29.86 16.24 -41.92
C PHE A 869 -29.83 17.11 -43.18
N ASP A 870 -30.94 17.77 -43.51
CA ASP A 870 -31.09 18.59 -44.71
C ASP A 870 -30.94 20.10 -44.45
N GLY A 871 -31.24 20.57 -43.23
CA GLY A 871 -31.10 21.97 -42.85
C GLY A 871 -32.20 22.52 -41.93
N ASP A 872 -33.39 21.92 -41.87
CA ASP A 872 -34.38 22.22 -40.81
C ASP A 872 -34.63 21.08 -39.80
N ASP A 873 -33.83 20.01 -39.89
CA ASP A 873 -33.76 18.89 -38.97
C ASP A 873 -32.99 19.16 -37.66
N GLU A 874 -33.43 18.52 -36.57
CA GLU A 874 -32.82 18.50 -35.25
C GLU A 874 -33.17 17.19 -34.50
N ILE A 875 -32.22 16.64 -33.74
CA ILE A 875 -32.40 15.51 -32.82
C ILE A 875 -32.06 16.00 -31.42
N TYR A 876 -32.97 15.80 -30.47
CA TYR A 876 -32.87 16.29 -29.11
C TYR A 876 -32.95 15.17 -28.07
N PHE A 877 -31.96 15.11 -27.17
CA PHE A 877 -31.82 14.03 -26.17
C PHE A 877 -32.47 14.37 -24.81
N GLY A 878 -33.36 15.36 -24.78
CA GLY A 878 -34.23 15.66 -23.65
C GLY A 878 -33.62 16.57 -22.57
N ASN A 879 -34.49 17.23 -21.80
CA ASN A 879 -34.08 18.15 -20.74
C ASN A 879 -33.42 17.43 -19.55
N ALA A 880 -33.87 16.21 -19.22
CA ALA A 880 -33.40 15.48 -18.03
C ALA A 880 -31.91 15.10 -18.11
N MET A 881 -31.37 14.94 -19.33
CA MET A 881 -29.93 14.74 -19.53
C MET A 881 -29.12 15.93 -18.96
N ALA A 882 -29.67 17.15 -18.99
CA ALA A 882 -29.01 18.35 -18.47
C ALA A 882 -28.75 18.30 -16.95
N ASP A 883 -29.51 17.49 -16.21
CA ASP A 883 -29.40 17.41 -14.75
C ASP A 883 -28.15 16.62 -14.30
N GLU A 884 -27.59 15.74 -15.14
CA GLU A 884 -26.32 15.02 -14.86
C GLU A 884 -25.11 15.95 -14.68
N TRP A 885 -25.19 17.20 -15.16
CA TRP A 885 -24.16 18.23 -14.98
C TRP A 885 -24.58 19.35 -14.01
N ALA A 886 -25.70 19.21 -13.28
CA ALA A 886 -26.28 20.26 -12.45
C ALA A 886 -25.52 20.55 -11.14
N GLY A 887 -24.30 21.09 -11.26
CA GLY A 887 -23.53 21.60 -10.12
C GLY A 887 -22.02 21.71 -10.36
N SER A 888 -21.48 20.93 -11.29
CA SER A 888 -20.04 20.93 -11.64
C SER A 888 -19.83 20.71 -13.15
N PRO A 889 -20.18 21.69 -14.01
CA PRO A 889 -20.23 21.52 -15.47
C PRO A 889 -18.86 21.65 -16.16
N ASP A 890 -17.77 21.62 -15.39
CA ASP A 890 -16.44 22.02 -15.83
C ASP A 890 -15.67 20.89 -16.53
N HIS A 891 -16.18 19.65 -16.48
CA HIS A 891 -15.54 18.43 -16.98
C HIS A 891 -16.55 17.59 -17.80
N PHE A 892 -16.44 17.59 -19.13
CA PHE A 892 -17.25 16.77 -20.04
C PHE A 892 -16.55 16.46 -21.36
N THR A 893 -17.01 15.42 -22.05
CA THR A 893 -16.54 15.05 -23.39
C THR A 893 -17.72 14.73 -24.32
N ILE A 894 -17.72 15.31 -25.52
CA ILE A 894 -18.67 15.00 -26.60
C ILE A 894 -17.90 14.40 -27.78
N SER A 895 -18.38 13.28 -28.31
CA SER A 895 -17.88 12.61 -29.52
C SER A 895 -19.00 12.43 -30.54
N PHE A 896 -18.68 12.56 -31.82
CA PHE A 896 -19.47 12.03 -32.93
C PHE A 896 -18.63 11.90 -34.20
N TRP A 897 -19.01 11.02 -35.12
CA TRP A 897 -18.60 11.12 -36.52
C TRP A 897 -19.53 12.06 -37.27
N ALA A 898 -18.97 12.87 -38.17
CA ALA A 898 -19.77 13.74 -39.03
C ALA A 898 -19.15 13.97 -40.41
N LYS A 899 -20.04 14.20 -41.38
CA LYS A 899 -19.75 14.46 -42.80
C LYS A 899 -20.60 15.65 -43.24
N SER A 900 -19.97 16.75 -43.65
CA SER A 900 -20.71 17.91 -44.22
C SER A 900 -20.87 17.78 -45.73
N ASN A 901 -22.09 18.01 -46.21
CA ASN A 901 -22.41 18.10 -47.64
C ASN A 901 -22.20 19.51 -48.22
N LEU A 902 -21.95 20.54 -47.38
CA LEU A 902 -21.77 21.93 -47.84
C LEU A 902 -20.29 22.35 -47.85
N SER A 903 -19.78 22.63 -49.04
CA SER A 903 -18.39 23.01 -49.28
C SER A 903 -18.11 24.52 -49.21
N CYS A 904 -18.98 25.33 -48.61
CA CYS A 904 -18.99 26.79 -48.82
C CYS A 904 -19.31 27.70 -47.63
N CYS A 905 -19.66 27.17 -46.45
CA CYS A 905 -20.12 27.98 -45.31
C CYS A 905 -19.66 27.45 -43.95
N ARG A 906 -20.06 28.14 -42.87
CA ARG A 906 -20.07 27.66 -41.48
C ARG A 906 -21.43 27.02 -41.21
N GLN A 907 -21.47 26.00 -40.35
CA GLN A 907 -22.67 25.23 -40.02
C GLN A 907 -22.68 24.89 -38.53
N ASP A 908 -23.77 25.20 -37.85
CA ASP A 908 -23.99 24.79 -36.46
C ASP A 908 -24.52 23.34 -36.45
N ILE A 909 -23.73 22.40 -35.89
CA ILE A 909 -23.99 20.94 -35.98
C ILE A 909 -24.51 20.33 -34.67
N ALA A 910 -24.06 20.83 -33.53
CA ALA A 910 -24.45 20.29 -32.22
C ALA A 910 -24.34 21.38 -31.14
N SER A 911 -25.20 21.31 -30.12
CA SER A 911 -25.08 22.14 -28.93
C SER A 911 -25.44 21.39 -27.65
N LEU A 912 -24.73 21.69 -26.56
CA LEU A 912 -24.99 21.16 -25.22
C LEU A 912 -25.26 22.35 -24.30
N GLY A 913 -26.49 22.41 -23.77
CA GLY A 913 -27.04 23.60 -23.12
C GLY A 913 -27.87 24.47 -24.07
N GLN A 914 -28.06 25.75 -23.75
CA GLN A 914 -28.95 26.63 -24.50
C GLN A 914 -28.30 27.17 -25.80
N TYR A 915 -28.99 27.01 -26.94
CA TYR A 915 -28.53 27.50 -28.25
C TYR A 915 -28.59 29.03 -28.42
N GLU A 916 -29.77 29.66 -28.28
CA GLU A 916 -29.87 31.12 -28.51
C GLU A 916 -29.27 31.91 -27.34
N CYS A 917 -28.17 32.62 -27.60
CA CYS A 917 -27.43 33.40 -26.62
C CYS A 917 -28.18 34.68 -26.17
N ASN A 918 -29.24 34.55 -25.36
CA ASN A 918 -29.84 35.69 -24.66
C ASN A 918 -29.03 36.09 -23.41
N SER A 919 -29.32 37.25 -22.79
CA SER A 919 -28.53 37.79 -21.66
C SER A 919 -28.63 37.01 -20.33
N SER A 920 -29.33 35.87 -20.33
CA SER A 920 -29.48 34.95 -19.20
C SER A 920 -29.05 33.51 -19.50
N GLY A 921 -28.84 33.15 -20.78
CA GLY A 921 -28.48 31.80 -21.21
C GLY A 921 -26.97 31.53 -21.20
N ARG A 922 -26.59 30.29 -20.90
CA ARG A 922 -25.25 29.74 -21.16
C ARG A 922 -25.39 28.37 -21.83
N GLY A 923 -24.47 28.06 -22.73
CA GLY A 923 -24.44 26.83 -23.51
C GLY A 923 -23.17 26.76 -24.35
N SER A 924 -22.85 25.57 -24.84
CA SER A 924 -21.73 25.32 -25.75
C SER A 924 -22.27 24.96 -27.13
N VAL A 925 -21.68 25.53 -28.19
CA VAL A 925 -22.08 25.26 -29.58
C VAL A 925 -20.86 24.86 -30.39
N ILE A 926 -20.99 23.73 -31.07
CA ILE A 926 -20.01 23.13 -31.97
C ILE A 926 -20.39 23.48 -33.41
N ARG A 927 -19.42 23.96 -34.19
CA ARG A 927 -19.66 24.45 -35.54
C ARG A 927 -18.60 23.97 -36.51
N LEU A 928 -19.02 23.32 -37.58
CA LEU A 928 -18.13 23.00 -38.71
C LEU A 928 -18.01 24.22 -39.63
N GLY A 929 -16.94 24.34 -40.42
CA GLY A 929 -16.79 25.52 -41.26
C GLY A 929 -15.71 25.49 -42.33
N HIS A 930 -16.06 26.11 -43.46
CA HIS A 930 -15.24 26.26 -44.65
C HIS A 930 -13.88 26.95 -44.37
N PRO A 931 -12.79 26.59 -45.09
CA PRO A 931 -11.45 27.18 -44.98
C PRO A 931 -11.32 28.71 -44.89
N SER A 932 -12.30 29.48 -45.36
CA SER A 932 -12.29 30.96 -45.28
C SER A 932 -13.05 31.55 -44.08
N ALA A 933 -13.68 30.71 -43.25
CA ALA A 933 -14.48 31.11 -42.09
C ALA A 933 -14.02 30.42 -40.80
N GLY A 934 -13.59 29.16 -40.91
CA GLY A 934 -13.21 28.30 -39.78
C GLY A 934 -14.41 27.65 -39.09
N GLY A 935 -14.24 26.37 -38.72
CA GLY A 935 -15.08 25.72 -37.71
C GLY A 935 -14.57 26.02 -36.31
N ASP A 936 -15.46 26.14 -35.34
CA ASP A 936 -15.15 26.51 -33.96
C ASP A 936 -15.99 25.77 -32.92
N PHE A 937 -15.34 25.37 -31.82
CA PHE A 937 -15.99 25.01 -30.57
C PHE A 937 -16.01 26.24 -29.64
N SER A 938 -17.19 26.63 -29.17
CA SER A 938 -17.44 27.96 -28.60
C SER A 938 -18.50 27.98 -27.49
N GLY A 939 -18.41 28.97 -26.58
CA GLY A 939 -19.44 29.26 -25.59
C GLY A 939 -20.33 30.46 -25.98
N CYS A 940 -21.62 30.39 -25.66
CA CYS A 940 -22.58 31.48 -25.91
C CYS A 940 -22.25 32.75 -25.11
N ASN A 941 -22.33 33.92 -25.76
CA ASN A 941 -22.18 35.26 -25.16
C ASN A 941 -20.89 35.59 -24.40
N GLU A 942 -19.89 34.70 -24.36
CA GLU A 942 -18.70 34.92 -23.52
C GLU A 942 -17.74 35.99 -24.07
N GLY A 943 -17.65 36.14 -25.40
CA GLY A 943 -16.69 37.03 -26.07
C GLY A 943 -15.27 36.46 -26.27
N TRP A 944 -15.09 35.14 -26.11
CA TRP A 944 -13.80 34.46 -26.19
C TRP A 944 -13.51 33.98 -27.62
N PRO A 945 -12.24 33.85 -28.03
CA PRO A 945 -11.90 33.14 -29.27
C PRO A 945 -12.32 31.66 -29.16
N GLY A 946 -13.02 31.17 -30.18
CA GLY A 946 -13.36 29.75 -30.31
C GLY A 946 -12.12 28.88 -30.53
N VAL A 947 -12.22 27.60 -30.17
CA VAL A 947 -11.17 26.61 -30.42
C VAL A 947 -11.27 26.18 -31.88
N ASN A 948 -10.19 26.35 -32.65
CA ASN A 948 -10.27 26.22 -34.11
C ASN A 948 -10.18 24.75 -34.53
N ILE A 949 -11.20 24.26 -35.24
CA ILE A 949 -11.28 22.87 -35.72
C ILE A 949 -10.40 22.66 -36.97
N GLY A 950 -10.02 23.75 -37.65
CA GLY A 950 -9.23 23.75 -38.88
C GLY A 950 -10.08 23.64 -40.14
N SER A 951 -9.42 23.64 -41.30
CA SER A 951 -10.08 23.64 -42.62
C SER A 951 -10.48 22.25 -43.14
N ALA A 952 -10.48 21.22 -42.29
CA ALA A 952 -10.78 19.84 -42.70
C ALA A 952 -12.29 19.57 -42.84
N ALA A 953 -13.15 20.36 -42.19
CA ALA A 953 -14.53 20.01 -41.90
C ALA A 953 -15.55 20.14 -43.05
N THR A 954 -15.12 20.40 -44.29
CA THR A 954 -16.03 20.60 -45.45
C THR A 954 -15.45 19.96 -46.71
N GLY A 955 -15.99 18.80 -47.12
CA GLY A 955 -15.52 18.06 -48.29
C GLY A 955 -16.36 16.87 -48.78
N GLY A 956 -17.35 16.42 -48.00
CA GLY A 956 -18.09 15.17 -48.27
C GLY A 956 -17.46 13.91 -47.66
N ASP A 957 -16.28 14.03 -47.05
CA ASP A 957 -15.61 12.98 -46.27
C ASP A 957 -16.14 12.92 -44.83
N TRP A 958 -16.04 11.73 -44.21
CA TRP A 958 -16.36 11.49 -42.81
C TRP A 958 -15.13 11.75 -41.92
N HIS A 959 -15.34 12.48 -40.82
CA HIS A 959 -14.32 12.76 -39.80
C HIS A 959 -14.84 12.47 -38.40
N HIS A 960 -13.95 12.04 -37.51
CA HIS A 960 -14.29 11.84 -36.09
C HIS A 960 -13.96 13.09 -35.29
N TYR A 961 -14.95 13.69 -34.63
CA TYR A 961 -14.77 14.90 -33.84
C TYR A 961 -14.94 14.59 -32.35
N ILE A 962 -13.96 14.98 -31.53
CA ILE A 962 -14.03 14.86 -30.08
C ILE A 962 -13.73 16.21 -29.44
N PHE A 963 -14.66 16.66 -28.59
CA PHE A 963 -14.64 17.93 -27.88
C PHE A 963 -14.50 17.65 -26.39
N VAL A 964 -13.34 17.95 -25.83
CA VAL A 964 -13.08 17.80 -24.39
C VAL A 964 -13.06 19.18 -23.74
N ASN A 965 -13.87 19.35 -22.70
CA ASN A 965 -13.85 20.52 -21.84
C ASN A 965 -13.53 20.06 -20.42
N ASP A 966 -12.33 20.39 -19.93
CA ASP A 966 -11.88 20.01 -18.58
C ASP A 966 -10.92 21.07 -17.99
N SER A 967 -10.22 20.72 -16.91
CA SER A 967 -9.21 21.56 -16.25
C SER A 967 -8.04 22.00 -17.16
N ARG A 968 -7.83 21.33 -18.30
CA ARG A 968 -6.81 21.68 -19.32
C ARG A 968 -7.29 22.75 -20.30
N GLY A 969 -8.57 23.11 -20.25
CA GLY A 969 -9.23 24.07 -21.16
C GLY A 969 -10.27 23.42 -22.06
N ARG A 970 -10.55 24.08 -23.19
CA ARG A 970 -11.35 23.51 -24.29
C ARG A 970 -10.41 22.96 -25.35
N THR A 971 -10.34 21.64 -25.48
CA THR A 971 -9.51 20.94 -26.48
C THR A 971 -10.38 20.31 -27.57
N VAL A 972 -9.95 20.44 -28.83
CA VAL A 972 -10.57 19.76 -29.98
C VAL A 972 -9.61 18.75 -30.58
N TYR A 973 -10.12 17.54 -30.83
CA TYR A 973 -9.47 16.52 -31.64
C TYR A 973 -10.31 16.29 -32.90
N VAL A 974 -9.64 16.09 -34.05
CA VAL A 974 -10.28 15.52 -35.24
C VAL A 974 -9.41 14.39 -35.75
N ASP A 975 -10.03 13.24 -35.99
CA ASP A 975 -9.39 11.97 -36.36
C ASP A 975 -8.34 11.52 -35.34
N GLY A 976 -8.70 11.58 -34.05
CA GLY A 976 -7.82 11.30 -32.91
C GLY A 976 -6.66 12.29 -32.71
N VAL A 977 -6.46 13.24 -33.62
CA VAL A 977 -5.35 14.21 -33.57
C VAL A 977 -5.82 15.54 -33.01
N LYS A 978 -5.19 15.94 -31.89
CA LYS A 978 -5.37 17.24 -31.22
C LYS A 978 -5.11 18.39 -32.21
N LYS A 979 -6.09 19.26 -32.44
CA LYS A 979 -5.99 20.38 -33.40
C LYS A 979 -5.63 21.69 -32.70
N ASP A 980 -6.31 21.97 -31.60
CA ASP A 980 -6.16 23.20 -30.84
C ASP A 980 -6.63 22.98 -29.39
N ASN A 981 -6.05 23.73 -28.44
CA ASN A 981 -6.52 23.83 -27.06
C ASN A 981 -6.52 25.31 -26.66
N LYS A 982 -7.60 25.76 -26.01
CA LYS A 982 -7.68 27.07 -25.38
C LYS A 982 -7.81 26.88 -23.87
N PRO A 983 -6.71 26.98 -23.10
CA PRO A 983 -6.78 27.05 -21.63
C PRO A 983 -7.50 28.33 -21.20
N GLY A 984 -8.31 28.22 -20.15
CA GLY A 984 -9.17 29.30 -19.65
C GLY A 984 -10.02 28.83 -18.48
N THR A 985 -10.59 29.77 -17.73
CA THR A 985 -11.46 29.46 -16.59
C THR A 985 -12.84 29.01 -17.06
N ASN A 986 -12.97 27.72 -17.36
CA ASN A 986 -14.24 27.07 -17.70
C ASN A 986 -15.22 27.21 -16.53
N LEU A 987 -16.36 27.87 -16.76
CA LEU A 987 -17.54 27.87 -15.88
C LEU A 987 -18.80 27.82 -16.76
N PHE A 988 -18.97 26.67 -17.42
CA PHE A 988 -20.24 26.33 -18.07
C PHE A 988 -21.35 26.17 -17.02
N SER A 989 -22.60 26.14 -17.47
CA SER A 989 -23.76 26.06 -16.58
C SER A 989 -24.95 25.45 -17.31
N ILE A 990 -24.80 24.19 -17.71
CA ILE A 990 -25.87 23.36 -18.25
C ILE A 990 -26.98 23.27 -17.17
N LYS A 991 -28.17 23.78 -17.48
CA LYS A 991 -29.27 24.01 -16.50
C LYS A 991 -30.69 23.94 -17.08
N THR A 992 -30.86 23.63 -18.36
CA THR A 992 -32.18 23.80 -19.02
C THR A 992 -32.39 22.92 -20.25
N TYR A 993 -31.34 22.62 -21.02
CA TYR A 993 -31.39 21.83 -22.25
C TYR A 993 -30.23 20.83 -22.28
N GLY A 994 -30.50 19.62 -22.77
CA GLY A 994 -29.50 18.55 -22.93
C GLY A 994 -28.66 18.72 -24.20
N LEU A 995 -28.31 17.59 -24.83
CA LEU A 995 -27.65 17.56 -26.14
C LEU A 995 -28.67 17.79 -27.27
N THR A 996 -28.26 18.56 -28.27
CA THR A 996 -28.90 18.73 -29.59
C THR A 996 -27.89 18.38 -30.69
N ILE A 997 -28.35 17.72 -31.75
CA ILE A 997 -27.59 17.46 -32.98
C ILE A 997 -28.49 17.84 -34.17
N GLY A 998 -27.96 18.54 -35.17
CA GLY A 998 -28.73 19.12 -36.25
C GLY A 998 -28.84 20.65 -36.15
N GLY A 999 -29.52 21.25 -37.13
CA GLY A 999 -29.38 22.65 -37.47
C GLY A 999 -30.65 23.50 -37.43
N GLY A 1000 -31.83 22.91 -37.26
CA GLY A 1000 -33.10 23.54 -37.64
C GLY A 1000 -33.87 24.34 -36.59
N TYR A 1001 -34.44 23.67 -35.58
CA TYR A 1001 -35.73 24.08 -35.01
C TYR A 1001 -35.64 25.02 -33.80
N GLN A 1002 -34.57 24.92 -32.99
CA GLN A 1002 -34.22 25.92 -31.97
C GLN A 1002 -33.41 27.11 -32.53
N ASN A 1003 -32.98 27.05 -33.80
CA ASN A 1003 -31.77 27.75 -34.25
C ASN A 1003 -31.99 29.10 -34.94
N THR A 1004 -33.03 29.85 -34.54
CA THR A 1004 -33.59 31.01 -35.29
C THR A 1004 -32.71 32.27 -35.44
N GLY A 1005 -31.44 32.23 -35.02
CA GLY A 1005 -30.47 33.33 -35.15
C GLY A 1005 -29.08 32.97 -35.71
N GLY A 1006 -28.83 31.71 -36.10
CA GLY A 1006 -27.51 31.22 -36.54
C GLY A 1006 -27.16 31.54 -38.00
N ILE A 1007 -25.87 31.50 -38.35
CA ILE A 1007 -25.39 31.56 -39.75
C ILE A 1007 -25.06 30.14 -40.23
N GLY A 1008 -26.02 29.53 -40.92
CA GLY A 1008 -25.87 28.23 -41.60
C GLY A 1008 -26.30 27.05 -40.73
N ALA A 1009 -27.36 26.37 -41.18
CA ALA A 1009 -27.77 25.10 -40.60
C ALA A 1009 -26.86 23.95 -41.09
N PHE A 1010 -26.74 22.91 -40.28
CA PHE A 1010 -26.08 21.68 -40.70
C PHE A 1010 -26.91 20.92 -41.74
N ASN A 1011 -26.24 20.58 -42.84
CA ASN A 1011 -26.69 19.68 -43.90
C ASN A 1011 -25.52 18.73 -44.17
N GLY A 1012 -25.77 17.44 -43.98
CA GLY A 1012 -24.72 16.44 -43.76
C GLY A 1012 -25.20 15.29 -42.89
N SER A 1013 -24.31 14.33 -42.65
CA SER A 1013 -24.59 13.10 -41.91
C SER A 1013 -23.87 13.09 -40.55
N VAL A 1014 -24.49 12.48 -39.54
CA VAL A 1014 -23.93 12.24 -38.20
C VAL A 1014 -24.13 10.77 -37.82
N ASP A 1015 -23.20 10.24 -37.03
CA ASP A 1015 -23.01 8.82 -36.72
C ASP A 1015 -22.20 8.67 -35.41
N ASP A 1016 -22.30 7.52 -34.73
CA ASP A 1016 -21.52 7.11 -33.54
C ASP A 1016 -21.34 8.22 -32.46
N VAL A 1017 -22.45 8.63 -31.83
CA VAL A 1017 -22.49 9.73 -30.85
C VAL A 1017 -22.24 9.21 -29.44
N ALA A 1018 -21.27 9.79 -28.71
CA ALA A 1018 -20.95 9.40 -27.33
C ALA A 1018 -20.67 10.60 -26.41
N LEU A 1019 -21.09 10.51 -25.15
CA LEU A 1019 -21.17 11.65 -24.22
C LEU A 1019 -20.82 11.24 -22.79
N TRP A 1020 -19.83 11.92 -22.18
CA TRP A 1020 -19.34 11.64 -20.81
C TRP A 1020 -19.44 12.85 -19.89
N LYS A 1021 -19.70 12.62 -18.60
CA LYS A 1021 -19.62 13.62 -17.52
C LYS A 1021 -18.21 13.82 -16.94
N THR A 1022 -17.20 13.56 -17.76
CA THR A 1022 -15.79 13.78 -17.43
C THR A 1022 -14.98 14.10 -18.68
N GLY A 1023 -13.77 14.64 -18.50
CA GLY A 1023 -12.84 14.91 -19.59
C GLY A 1023 -11.98 13.70 -19.91
N LEU A 1024 -11.99 13.22 -21.16
CA LEU A 1024 -11.10 12.15 -21.61
C LEU A 1024 -9.67 12.67 -21.83
N THR A 1025 -8.67 11.94 -21.31
CA THR A 1025 -7.24 12.21 -21.52
C THR A 1025 -6.84 12.10 -23.00
N ASP A 1026 -5.65 12.62 -23.35
CA ASP A 1026 -5.13 12.54 -24.72
C ASP A 1026 -4.98 11.07 -25.16
N GLU A 1027 -4.61 10.20 -24.23
CA GLU A 1027 -4.46 8.75 -24.39
C GLU A 1027 -5.81 8.03 -24.52
N GLU A 1028 -6.79 8.33 -23.67
CA GLU A 1028 -8.16 7.79 -23.78
C GLU A 1028 -8.81 8.19 -25.11
N VAL A 1029 -8.61 9.43 -25.56
CA VAL A 1029 -9.06 9.93 -26.88
C VAL A 1029 -8.39 9.18 -28.03
N ALA A 1030 -7.07 8.97 -27.97
CA ALA A 1030 -6.34 8.24 -29.02
C ALA A 1030 -6.79 6.77 -29.12
N ALA A 1031 -7.02 6.11 -27.97
CA ALA A 1031 -7.53 4.75 -27.92
C ALA A 1031 -8.98 4.66 -28.45
N PHE A 1032 -9.86 5.57 -28.03
CA PHE A 1032 -11.25 5.59 -28.47
C PHE A 1032 -11.37 5.80 -30.00
N TYR A 1033 -10.63 6.75 -30.57
CA TYR A 1033 -10.56 6.91 -32.03
C TYR A 1033 -10.01 5.66 -32.75
N ALA A 1034 -8.96 5.02 -32.20
CA ALA A 1034 -8.37 3.84 -32.82
C ALA A 1034 -9.38 2.67 -32.95
N ASN A 1035 -10.24 2.48 -31.94
CA ASN A 1035 -11.33 1.50 -31.97
C ASN A 1035 -12.40 1.88 -33.01
N GLN A 1036 -12.82 3.14 -33.00
CA GLN A 1036 -13.91 3.70 -33.81
C GLN A 1036 -13.59 3.80 -35.33
N LYS A 1037 -12.33 3.68 -35.73
CA LYS A 1037 -11.85 4.01 -37.08
C LYS A 1037 -12.21 3.01 -38.19
N SER A 1038 -12.62 1.77 -37.89
CA SER A 1038 -12.45 0.69 -38.88
C SER A 1038 -13.42 -0.50 -38.85
N GLU A 1039 -14.30 -0.60 -39.85
CA GLU A 1039 -15.08 -1.82 -40.18
C GLU A 1039 -14.58 -2.61 -41.42
N CYS A 1040 -15.19 -3.76 -41.69
CA CYS A 1040 -14.81 -4.71 -42.76
C CYS A 1040 -15.99 -5.07 -43.68
N GLU A 1041 -15.73 -5.05 -44.99
CA GLU A 1041 -16.64 -5.56 -46.02
C GLU A 1041 -16.93 -7.07 -45.83
N ASN A 1042 -18.16 -7.49 -46.13
CA ASN A 1042 -18.67 -8.82 -45.78
C ASN A 1042 -18.54 -9.83 -46.94
N THR A 1043 -17.73 -10.87 -46.80
CA THR A 1043 -17.43 -11.84 -47.88
C THR A 1043 -17.72 -13.31 -47.55
N GLY A 1044 -18.99 -13.63 -47.27
CA GLY A 1044 -19.63 -14.86 -47.76
C GLY A 1044 -19.20 -16.23 -47.20
N GLY A 1045 -18.40 -16.29 -46.15
CA GLY A 1045 -18.06 -17.53 -45.43
C GLY A 1045 -18.92 -17.72 -44.16
N SER A 1046 -19.39 -18.95 -43.90
CA SER A 1046 -20.03 -19.29 -42.63
C SER A 1046 -18.96 -19.81 -41.65
N PHE A 1047 -18.81 -19.10 -40.54
CA PHE A 1047 -17.90 -19.43 -39.44
C PHE A 1047 -18.66 -20.03 -38.26
N THR A 1048 -17.97 -20.80 -37.43
CA THR A 1048 -18.45 -21.24 -36.11
C THR A 1048 -17.39 -20.97 -35.05
N TYR A 1049 -17.79 -20.33 -33.94
CA TYR A 1049 -16.90 -19.98 -32.83
C TYR A 1049 -17.01 -20.99 -31.68
N THR A 1050 -15.88 -21.31 -31.04
CA THR A 1050 -15.79 -22.14 -29.83
C THR A 1050 -14.77 -21.56 -28.88
N SER A 1051 -15.11 -21.43 -27.60
CA SER A 1051 -14.12 -21.10 -26.57
C SER A 1051 -13.36 -22.35 -26.17
N LEU A 1052 -12.04 -22.27 -26.19
CA LEU A 1052 -11.15 -23.30 -25.64
C LEU A 1052 -11.06 -23.19 -24.11
N ASP A 1053 -11.41 -22.02 -23.55
CA ASP A 1053 -11.38 -21.68 -22.12
C ASP A 1053 -12.79 -21.33 -21.59
N PRO A 1054 -13.78 -22.24 -21.66
CA PRO A 1054 -15.19 -21.96 -21.35
C PRO A 1054 -15.48 -21.58 -19.89
N SER A 1055 -14.52 -21.76 -18.98
CA SER A 1055 -14.58 -21.30 -17.59
C SER A 1055 -14.19 -19.83 -17.40
N ILE A 1056 -13.56 -19.20 -18.40
CA ILE A 1056 -13.23 -17.77 -18.41
C ILE A 1056 -14.26 -17.04 -19.28
N VAL A 1057 -14.48 -17.51 -20.51
CA VAL A 1057 -15.51 -17.00 -21.42
C VAL A 1057 -16.21 -18.17 -22.13
N SER A 1058 -17.51 -18.34 -21.96
CA SER A 1058 -18.31 -19.38 -22.62
C SER A 1058 -19.04 -18.86 -23.85
N ILE A 1059 -19.03 -19.60 -24.97
CA ILE A 1059 -19.81 -19.26 -26.18
C ILE A 1059 -21.23 -19.85 -26.09
N THR A 1060 -22.22 -19.05 -26.43
CA THR A 1060 -23.65 -19.36 -26.50
C THR A 1060 -24.26 -18.80 -27.77
N GLY A 1061 -25.35 -19.39 -28.28
CA GLY A 1061 -26.04 -18.94 -29.49
C GLY A 1061 -25.32 -19.23 -30.82
N GLY A 1062 -23.99 -19.13 -30.85
CA GLY A 1062 -23.11 -19.34 -32.00
C GLY A 1062 -22.11 -18.21 -32.20
N ASP A 1063 -22.43 -17.02 -31.67
CA ASP A 1063 -21.77 -15.72 -31.87
C ASP A 1063 -21.79 -14.82 -30.61
N THR A 1064 -22.34 -15.30 -29.50
CA THR A 1064 -22.52 -14.53 -28.25
C THR A 1064 -21.64 -15.13 -27.14
N ALA A 1065 -20.98 -14.30 -26.33
CA ALA A 1065 -20.14 -14.75 -25.23
C ALA A 1065 -20.70 -14.36 -23.85
N SER A 1066 -20.37 -15.15 -22.84
CA SER A 1066 -20.64 -14.82 -21.45
C SER A 1066 -19.37 -14.96 -20.62
N ILE A 1067 -19.06 -13.93 -19.83
CA ILE A 1067 -17.88 -13.90 -18.96
C ILE A 1067 -18.19 -14.71 -17.71
N LYS A 1068 -17.40 -15.76 -17.47
CA LYS A 1068 -17.49 -16.67 -16.31
C LYS A 1068 -16.29 -16.58 -15.37
N GLY A 1069 -15.22 -15.90 -15.78
CA GLY A 1069 -14.05 -15.66 -14.95
C GLY A 1069 -13.02 -14.74 -15.61
N SER A 1070 -11.99 -14.41 -14.85
CA SER A 1070 -10.83 -13.63 -15.26
C SER A 1070 -9.69 -14.51 -15.79
N GLY A 1071 -8.78 -13.90 -16.54
CA GLY A 1071 -7.70 -14.56 -17.27
C GLY A 1071 -7.74 -14.22 -18.76
N VAL A 1072 -7.05 -15.04 -19.57
CA VAL A 1072 -7.07 -14.90 -21.04
C VAL A 1072 -7.80 -16.12 -21.61
N ALA A 1073 -8.95 -15.90 -22.24
CA ALA A 1073 -9.71 -16.95 -22.91
C ALA A 1073 -9.38 -16.98 -24.41
N THR A 1074 -9.06 -18.16 -24.93
CA THR A 1074 -8.78 -18.37 -26.35
C THR A 1074 -10.05 -18.80 -27.07
N ILE A 1075 -10.50 -18.00 -28.03
CA ILE A 1075 -11.66 -18.32 -28.89
C ILE A 1075 -11.14 -18.81 -30.23
N GLU A 1076 -11.52 -20.01 -30.64
CA GLU A 1076 -11.24 -20.58 -31.95
C GLU A 1076 -12.42 -20.34 -32.91
N ALA A 1077 -12.14 -19.71 -34.05
CA ALA A 1077 -13.06 -19.59 -35.17
C ALA A 1077 -12.70 -20.65 -36.23
N THR A 1078 -13.69 -21.44 -36.65
CA THR A 1078 -13.52 -22.53 -37.63
C THR A 1078 -14.15 -22.18 -38.98
N LEU A 1079 -13.42 -22.49 -40.06
CA LEU A 1079 -13.90 -22.52 -41.45
C LEU A 1079 -13.91 -23.96 -41.96
N VAL A 1080 -15.04 -24.38 -42.53
CA VAL A 1080 -15.34 -25.79 -42.89
C VAL A 1080 -14.58 -26.22 -44.16
N GLU A 1081 -14.27 -27.53 -44.28
CA GLU A 1081 -13.47 -28.11 -45.37
C GLU A 1081 -14.17 -28.20 -46.74
N ASP A 1082 -13.40 -28.40 -47.82
CA ASP A 1082 -13.92 -28.68 -49.16
C ASP A 1082 -13.19 -29.84 -49.90
N ALA A 1083 -13.52 -30.04 -51.18
CA ALA A 1083 -12.95 -31.12 -51.99
C ALA A 1083 -11.42 -30.99 -52.21
N ASN A 1084 -10.87 -29.78 -52.26
CA ASN A 1084 -9.48 -29.47 -52.61
C ASN A 1084 -8.66 -29.01 -51.40
N TYR A 1085 -9.30 -28.28 -50.48
CA TYR A 1085 -8.72 -27.68 -49.29
C TYR A 1085 -9.17 -28.44 -48.03
N ASN A 1086 -8.33 -28.46 -47.01
CA ASN A 1086 -8.72 -28.92 -45.67
C ASN A 1086 -9.45 -27.79 -44.93
N SER A 1087 -10.18 -28.12 -43.86
CA SER A 1087 -10.67 -27.12 -42.91
C SER A 1087 -9.50 -26.36 -42.29
N ALA A 1088 -9.77 -25.14 -41.85
CA ALA A 1088 -8.79 -24.31 -41.17
C ALA A 1088 -9.46 -23.58 -40.00
N THR A 1089 -8.68 -23.36 -38.95
CA THR A 1089 -9.10 -22.61 -37.77
C THR A 1089 -8.14 -21.44 -37.53
N ALA A 1090 -8.59 -20.46 -36.76
CA ALA A 1090 -7.76 -19.38 -36.26
C ALA A 1090 -8.27 -18.91 -34.90
N THR A 1091 -7.34 -18.52 -34.03
CA THR A 1091 -7.62 -18.16 -32.64
C THR A 1091 -7.45 -16.67 -32.39
N PHE A 1092 -8.32 -16.09 -31.57
CA PHE A 1092 -8.12 -14.79 -30.93
C PHE A 1092 -8.29 -14.91 -29.41
N THR A 1093 -7.83 -13.91 -28.65
CA THR A 1093 -7.81 -13.95 -27.18
C THR A 1093 -8.64 -12.83 -26.58
N ILE A 1094 -9.55 -13.18 -25.67
CA ILE A 1094 -10.29 -12.22 -24.83
C ILE A 1094 -9.60 -12.17 -23.47
N THR A 1095 -9.10 -11.00 -23.07
CA THR A 1095 -8.46 -10.79 -21.76
C THR A 1095 -9.47 -10.17 -20.79
N VAL A 1096 -9.80 -10.89 -19.73
CA VAL A 1096 -10.72 -10.46 -18.66
C VAL A 1096 -9.91 -10.19 -17.40
N SER A 1097 -9.81 -8.93 -17.00
CA SER A 1097 -9.17 -8.52 -15.74
C SER A 1097 -10.04 -8.80 -14.52
N LYS A 1098 -9.42 -9.03 -13.35
CA LYS A 1098 -10.16 -9.08 -12.07
C LYS A 1098 -10.65 -7.70 -11.64
N GLY A 1099 -11.88 -7.64 -11.14
CA GLY A 1099 -12.36 -6.50 -10.38
C GLY A 1099 -11.81 -6.50 -8.95
N ASN A 1100 -11.98 -5.39 -8.23
CA ASN A 1100 -11.74 -5.32 -6.79
C ASN A 1100 -13.05 -5.56 -6.05
N SER A 1101 -13.02 -6.37 -4.98
CA SER A 1101 -14.18 -6.61 -4.12
C SER A 1101 -14.17 -5.67 -2.92
N THR A 1102 -15.35 -5.21 -2.51
CA THR A 1102 -15.53 -4.33 -1.34
C THR A 1102 -16.48 -5.01 -0.36
N PRO A 1103 -15.99 -5.94 0.49
CA PRO A 1103 -16.81 -6.59 1.50
C PRO A 1103 -17.21 -5.60 2.61
N THR A 1104 -18.47 -5.68 3.02
CA THR A 1104 -19.06 -4.90 4.11
C THR A 1104 -19.73 -5.82 5.13
N ILE A 1105 -19.35 -5.64 6.38
CA ILE A 1105 -19.94 -6.27 7.57
C ILE A 1105 -20.17 -5.16 8.61
N SER A 1106 -21.12 -5.37 9.53
CA SER A 1106 -21.43 -4.45 10.62
C SER A 1106 -20.89 -4.97 11.95
N ASP A 1107 -20.58 -4.06 12.86
CA ASP A 1107 -20.35 -4.40 14.27
C ASP A 1107 -21.60 -5.06 14.89
N GLU A 1108 -21.38 -6.00 15.81
CA GLU A 1108 -22.45 -6.73 16.49
C GLU A 1108 -22.33 -6.61 18.02
N LEU A 1109 -23.48 -6.42 18.67
CA LEU A 1109 -23.61 -6.36 20.13
C LEU A 1109 -24.37 -7.59 20.61
N ARG A 1110 -23.79 -8.32 21.55
CA ARG A 1110 -24.35 -9.52 22.20
C ARG A 1110 -24.17 -9.43 23.71
N ASN A 1111 -24.68 -10.41 24.42
CA ASN A 1111 -24.52 -10.56 25.85
C ASN A 1111 -24.04 -11.99 26.16
N TYR A 1112 -23.29 -12.17 27.24
CA TYR A 1112 -22.77 -13.47 27.63
C TYR A 1112 -23.91 -14.48 27.87
N GLY A 1113 -23.82 -15.65 27.25
CA GLY A 1113 -24.88 -16.67 27.25
C GLY A 1113 -25.99 -16.45 26.21
N ASP A 1114 -25.90 -15.45 25.32
CA ASP A 1114 -26.65 -15.46 24.06
C ASP A 1114 -26.25 -16.69 23.23
N ALA A 1115 -27.20 -17.26 22.49
CA ALA A 1115 -26.95 -18.45 21.66
C ALA A 1115 -26.16 -18.11 20.38
N ASP A 1116 -25.43 -19.10 19.87
CA ASP A 1116 -24.67 -19.07 18.61
C ASP A 1116 -25.39 -18.31 17.49
N PHE A 1117 -24.68 -17.37 16.85
CA PHE A 1117 -25.21 -16.54 15.77
C PHE A 1117 -24.29 -16.55 14.56
N THR A 1118 -24.86 -16.29 13.38
CA THR A 1118 -24.13 -16.35 12.10
C THR A 1118 -23.85 -14.97 11.54
N LEU A 1119 -22.61 -14.70 11.16
CA LEU A 1119 -22.19 -13.45 10.52
C LEU A 1119 -22.69 -13.37 9.07
N THR A 1120 -23.23 -12.21 8.69
CA THR A 1120 -23.72 -11.93 7.34
C THR A 1120 -22.91 -10.79 6.70
N THR A 1121 -21.79 -11.15 6.09
CA THR A 1121 -21.03 -10.25 5.20
C THR A 1121 -21.78 -10.05 3.89
N SER A 1122 -21.83 -8.80 3.42
CA SER A 1122 -22.30 -8.43 2.08
C SER A 1122 -21.09 -8.10 1.19
N THR A 1123 -21.09 -8.57 -0.05
CA THR A 1123 -19.96 -8.40 -0.99
C THR A 1123 -20.44 -8.59 -2.42
N THR A 1124 -19.74 -8.01 -3.40
CA THR A 1124 -19.95 -8.20 -4.84
C THR A 1124 -19.24 -9.44 -5.40
N SER A 1125 -18.37 -10.06 -4.61
CA SER A 1125 -17.62 -11.28 -4.97
C SER A 1125 -18.36 -12.55 -4.51
N THR A 1126 -18.22 -13.64 -5.27
CA THR A 1126 -18.71 -14.97 -4.88
C THR A 1126 -17.69 -15.79 -4.07
N GLY A 1127 -16.54 -15.18 -3.77
CA GLY A 1127 -15.43 -15.81 -3.07
C GLY A 1127 -15.76 -16.31 -1.67
N ASN A 1128 -15.15 -17.43 -1.30
CA ASN A 1128 -15.31 -18.02 0.03
C ASN A 1128 -14.92 -17.01 1.11
N ILE A 1129 -15.87 -16.75 2.02
CA ILE A 1129 -15.71 -15.82 3.13
C ILE A 1129 -15.08 -16.58 4.30
N VAL A 1130 -13.89 -16.17 4.70
CA VAL A 1130 -13.16 -16.70 5.85
C VAL A 1130 -13.21 -15.67 6.97
N TYR A 1131 -13.66 -16.11 8.15
CA TYR A 1131 -13.75 -15.29 9.35
C TYR A 1131 -12.67 -15.74 10.34
N THR A 1132 -11.93 -14.79 10.91
CA THR A 1132 -10.92 -15.04 11.94
C THR A 1132 -11.04 -14.02 13.06
N VAL A 1133 -11.15 -14.50 14.31
CA VAL A 1133 -11.27 -13.68 15.51
C VAL A 1133 -9.89 -13.35 16.09
N SER A 1134 -9.70 -12.14 16.62
CA SER A 1134 -8.43 -11.71 17.23
C SER A 1134 -8.20 -12.28 18.63
N ASP A 1135 -9.26 -12.43 19.44
CA ASP A 1135 -9.19 -12.99 20.79
C ASP A 1135 -10.23 -14.12 20.95
N THR A 1136 -9.71 -15.35 21.07
CA THR A 1136 -10.51 -16.56 21.27
C THR A 1136 -11.04 -16.74 22.70
N SER A 1137 -10.71 -15.87 23.65
CA SER A 1137 -11.27 -15.88 25.01
C SER A 1137 -12.63 -15.20 25.10
N VAL A 1138 -12.94 -14.29 24.16
CA VAL A 1138 -14.25 -13.64 24.04
C VAL A 1138 -15.20 -14.47 23.17
N ALA A 1139 -14.72 -14.92 22.00
CA ALA A 1139 -15.53 -15.70 21.07
C ALA A 1139 -14.68 -16.62 20.18
N THR A 1140 -15.20 -17.78 19.80
CA THR A 1140 -14.63 -18.62 18.72
C THR A 1140 -15.51 -18.59 17.47
N VAL A 1141 -14.92 -18.84 16.30
CA VAL A 1141 -15.63 -18.81 15.01
C VAL A 1141 -15.40 -20.09 14.23
N SER A 1142 -16.50 -20.70 13.77
CA SER A 1142 -16.50 -21.92 12.96
C SER A 1142 -17.36 -21.71 11.71
N GLY A 1143 -16.70 -21.59 10.55
CA GLY A 1143 -17.36 -21.13 9.33
C GLY A 1143 -17.79 -19.67 9.47
N SER A 1144 -19.10 -19.40 9.41
CA SER A 1144 -19.69 -18.09 9.72
C SER A 1144 -20.37 -18.03 11.08
N THR A 1145 -20.38 -19.12 11.86
CA THR A 1145 -21.00 -19.17 13.19
C THR A 1145 -20.03 -18.71 14.25
N VAL A 1146 -20.47 -17.76 15.08
CA VAL A 1146 -19.78 -17.30 16.29
C VAL A 1146 -20.34 -18.04 17.49
N HIS A 1147 -19.46 -18.62 18.31
CA HIS A 1147 -19.76 -19.08 19.66
C HIS A 1147 -19.17 -18.08 20.66
N ILE A 1148 -19.90 -17.76 21.74
CA ILE A 1148 -19.48 -16.80 22.76
C ILE A 1148 -18.83 -17.58 23.91
N GLU A 1149 -17.56 -17.29 24.17
CA GLU A 1149 -16.74 -17.95 25.20
C GLU A 1149 -16.69 -17.10 26.49
N GLY A 1150 -16.74 -15.77 26.36
CA GLY A 1150 -16.68 -14.82 27.48
C GLY A 1150 -17.21 -13.43 27.13
N ALA A 1151 -17.42 -12.58 28.13
CA ALA A 1151 -17.72 -11.16 27.89
C ALA A 1151 -16.44 -10.35 27.61
N GLY A 1152 -16.56 -9.31 26.79
CA GLY A 1152 -15.42 -8.53 26.31
C GLY A 1152 -15.68 -7.93 24.92
N SER A 1153 -14.62 -7.52 24.24
CA SER A 1153 -14.67 -7.06 22.85
C SER A 1153 -13.55 -7.69 22.05
N THR A 1154 -13.85 -8.17 20.84
CA THR A 1154 -12.86 -8.75 19.93
C THR A 1154 -13.15 -8.34 18.49
N THR A 1155 -12.08 -8.10 17.72
CA THR A 1155 -12.18 -7.90 16.28
C THR A 1155 -12.43 -9.24 15.59
N ILE A 1156 -13.35 -9.28 14.63
CA ILE A 1156 -13.49 -10.38 13.67
C ILE A 1156 -13.10 -9.85 12.30
N PHE A 1157 -11.97 -10.33 11.79
CA PHE A 1157 -11.54 -10.07 10.44
C PHE A 1157 -12.31 -10.96 9.47
N VAL A 1158 -12.76 -10.34 8.38
CA VAL A 1158 -13.52 -10.98 7.29
C VAL A 1158 -12.68 -10.88 6.03
N THR A 1159 -12.14 -12.01 5.59
CA THR A 1159 -11.44 -12.10 4.31
C THR A 1159 -12.33 -12.79 3.29
N VAL A 1160 -12.76 -12.06 2.27
CA VAL A 1160 -13.35 -12.66 1.07
C VAL A 1160 -12.19 -13.08 0.17
N LEU A 1161 -11.97 -14.39 0.05
CA LEU A 1161 -10.92 -14.95 -0.79
C LEU A 1161 -11.19 -14.60 -2.26
N GLY A 1162 -10.14 -14.30 -3.03
CA GLY A 1162 -10.28 -13.92 -4.43
C GLY A 1162 -10.82 -15.05 -5.29
N ASP A 1163 -11.90 -14.80 -6.03
CA ASP A 1163 -12.64 -15.80 -6.80
C ASP A 1163 -12.29 -15.76 -8.30
N ALA A 1164 -13.20 -16.20 -9.18
CA ALA A 1164 -13.00 -16.13 -10.62
C ALA A 1164 -13.05 -14.69 -11.15
N CYS A 1165 -13.84 -13.78 -10.57
CA CYS A 1165 -14.04 -12.41 -11.06
C CYS A 1165 -13.27 -11.34 -10.28
N TYR A 1166 -12.94 -11.58 -9.01
CA TYR A 1166 -12.47 -10.56 -8.08
C TYR A 1166 -11.15 -10.89 -7.39
N ASN A 1167 -10.42 -9.83 -7.04
CA ASN A 1167 -9.29 -9.87 -6.12
C ASN A 1167 -9.77 -10.12 -4.69
N ALA A 1168 -8.92 -10.76 -3.88
CA ALA A 1168 -9.17 -10.98 -2.45
C ALA A 1168 -9.23 -9.63 -1.73
N ALA A 1169 -10.12 -9.52 -0.74
CA ALA A 1169 -10.25 -8.32 0.08
C ALA A 1169 -10.57 -8.69 1.54
N THR A 1170 -9.99 -7.94 2.46
CA THR A 1170 -10.20 -8.09 3.90
C THR A 1170 -10.83 -6.83 4.47
N THR A 1171 -11.77 -7.02 5.37
CA THR A 1171 -12.40 -5.98 6.20
C THR A 1171 -12.52 -6.51 7.63
N SER A 1172 -13.04 -5.73 8.57
CA SER A 1172 -13.18 -6.13 9.97
C SER A 1172 -14.46 -5.56 10.60
N MET A 1173 -14.99 -6.28 11.58
CA MET A 1173 -16.03 -5.80 12.49
C MET A 1173 -15.57 -5.96 13.94
N THR A 1174 -16.18 -5.20 14.83
CA THR A 1174 -16.10 -5.37 16.29
C THR A 1174 -17.25 -6.25 16.75
N LEU A 1175 -16.95 -7.31 17.50
CA LEU A 1175 -17.94 -8.02 18.30
C LEU A 1175 -17.77 -7.61 19.76
N THR A 1176 -18.80 -7.01 20.33
CA THR A 1176 -18.85 -6.70 21.77
C THR A 1176 -19.87 -7.62 22.45
N VAL A 1177 -19.41 -8.35 23.47
CA VAL A 1177 -20.22 -9.21 24.32
C VAL A 1177 -20.30 -8.56 25.70
N ASN A 1178 -21.47 -8.07 26.07
CA ASN A 1178 -21.73 -7.53 27.41
C ASN A 1178 -21.75 -8.65 28.45
N SER A 1179 -21.35 -8.35 29.69
CA SER A 1179 -21.69 -9.18 30.85
C SER A 1179 -23.21 -9.21 31.08
N VAL A 1180 -23.71 -10.22 31.80
CA VAL A 1180 -25.14 -10.35 32.11
C VAL A 1180 -25.44 -10.41 33.60
N SER A 1181 -26.58 -9.84 33.99
CA SER A 1181 -26.98 -9.77 35.39
C SER A 1181 -27.45 -11.12 35.93
N GLN A 1182 -26.89 -11.55 37.06
CA GLN A 1182 -27.17 -12.87 37.65
C GLN A 1182 -28.61 -12.99 38.19
N THR A 1183 -29.15 -14.22 38.14
CA THR A 1183 -30.47 -14.58 38.70
C THR A 1183 -30.27 -15.34 40.02
N VAL A 1184 -29.98 -14.60 41.08
CA VAL A 1184 -29.62 -15.16 42.40
C VAL A 1184 -30.85 -15.29 43.31
N THR A 1185 -30.98 -16.41 44.04
CA THR A 1185 -32.02 -16.56 45.06
C THR A 1185 -31.50 -17.11 46.39
N TRP A 1186 -32.05 -16.60 47.50
CA TRP A 1186 -31.72 -16.97 48.88
C TRP A 1186 -32.99 -17.49 49.60
N PRO A 1187 -32.96 -18.66 50.27
CA PRO A 1187 -34.08 -19.14 51.09
C PRO A 1187 -34.60 -18.18 52.17
N SER A 1188 -35.84 -18.48 52.61
CA SER A 1188 -36.72 -17.65 53.43
C SER A 1188 -36.11 -17.14 54.76
N PRO A 1189 -36.57 -15.96 55.27
CA PRO A 1189 -36.05 -15.32 56.48
C PRO A 1189 -35.96 -16.22 57.71
N ILE A 1190 -34.79 -16.21 58.36
CA ILE A 1190 -34.43 -17.13 59.43
C ILE A 1190 -34.74 -16.51 60.81
N THR A 1191 -35.43 -17.25 61.67
CA THR A 1191 -35.70 -16.85 63.06
C THR A 1191 -34.86 -17.69 64.04
N LYS A 1192 -34.19 -17.04 64.99
CA LYS A 1192 -33.38 -17.66 66.05
C LYS A 1192 -33.73 -17.09 67.43
N ILE A 1193 -33.30 -17.76 68.49
CA ILE A 1193 -33.44 -17.33 69.90
C ILE A 1193 -32.02 -17.20 70.47
N PHE A 1194 -31.78 -16.22 71.34
CA PHE A 1194 -30.46 -15.97 71.92
C PHE A 1194 -30.06 -17.06 72.92
N GLU A 1195 -28.83 -17.57 72.79
CA GLU A 1195 -28.20 -18.55 73.68
C GLU A 1195 -26.89 -17.99 74.26
N ASN A 1196 -26.44 -18.48 75.41
CA ASN A 1196 -25.29 -17.92 76.14
C ASN A 1196 -24.34 -19.03 76.65
N PRO A 1197 -23.05 -19.07 76.23
CA PRO A 1197 -22.44 -18.18 75.24
C PRO A 1197 -23.06 -18.36 73.84
N PRO A 1198 -23.13 -17.30 73.02
CA PRO A 1198 -23.66 -17.41 71.67
C PRO A 1198 -22.73 -18.28 70.81
N SER A 1199 -23.30 -19.32 70.19
CA SER A 1199 -22.62 -20.10 69.15
C SER A 1199 -22.84 -19.44 67.79
N PRO A 1200 -21.80 -19.32 66.94
CA PRO A 1200 -21.98 -19.10 65.51
C PRO A 1200 -22.85 -20.20 64.88
N PHE A 1201 -23.47 -19.91 63.75
CA PHE A 1201 -24.10 -20.88 62.87
C PHE A 1201 -23.99 -20.45 61.39
N PRO A 1202 -23.84 -21.38 60.43
CA PRO A 1202 -23.75 -21.07 59.01
C PRO A 1202 -25.12 -20.67 58.42
N LEU A 1203 -25.08 -19.88 57.35
CA LEU A 1203 -26.20 -19.64 56.44
C LEU A 1203 -26.18 -20.65 55.28
N ASP A 1204 -27.35 -20.88 54.67
CA ASP A 1204 -27.42 -21.49 53.35
C ASP A 1204 -26.83 -20.50 52.32
N VAL A 1205 -25.93 -20.96 51.45
CA VAL A 1205 -25.30 -20.14 50.41
C VAL A 1205 -26.35 -19.78 49.34
N PRO A 1206 -26.40 -18.53 48.84
CA PRO A 1206 -27.27 -18.16 47.72
C PRO A 1206 -27.01 -19.02 46.48
N SER A 1207 -28.07 -19.38 45.77
CA SER A 1207 -27.96 -20.11 44.49
C SER A 1207 -27.57 -19.14 43.37
N THR A 1208 -26.49 -19.44 42.64
CA THR A 1208 -25.95 -18.64 41.54
C THR A 1208 -26.24 -19.27 40.17
N ASN A 1209 -25.95 -18.53 39.10
CA ASN A 1209 -25.88 -19.09 37.75
C ASN A 1209 -24.75 -20.15 37.65
N GLU A 1210 -24.94 -21.12 36.76
CA GLU A 1210 -23.94 -22.15 36.44
C GLU A 1210 -22.79 -21.49 35.66
N GLY A 1211 -21.54 -21.74 36.07
CA GLY A 1211 -20.35 -21.10 35.50
C GLY A 1211 -19.91 -19.79 36.17
N TYR A 1212 -20.66 -19.24 37.13
CA TYR A 1212 -20.19 -18.11 37.95
C TYR A 1212 -19.02 -18.52 38.85
N THR A 1213 -17.99 -17.68 38.91
CA THR A 1213 -16.71 -17.92 39.61
C THR A 1213 -16.36 -16.84 40.65
N GLY A 1214 -17.05 -15.71 40.63
CA GLY A 1214 -16.76 -14.56 41.49
C GLY A 1214 -16.96 -14.82 42.99
N THR A 1215 -16.23 -14.10 43.83
CA THR A 1215 -16.33 -14.23 45.29
C THR A 1215 -17.69 -13.73 45.80
N ILE A 1216 -18.34 -14.54 46.66
CA ILE A 1216 -19.52 -14.11 47.43
C ILE A 1216 -19.05 -13.60 48.78
N THR A 1217 -19.53 -12.44 49.20
CA THR A 1217 -19.25 -11.86 50.53
C THR A 1217 -20.53 -11.49 51.27
N TYR A 1218 -20.48 -11.41 52.60
CA TYR A 1218 -21.67 -11.24 53.45
C TYR A 1218 -21.60 -10.00 54.34
N SER A 1219 -22.75 -9.39 54.59
CA SER A 1219 -22.88 -8.22 55.46
C SER A 1219 -24.20 -8.23 56.24
N SER A 1220 -24.25 -7.46 57.33
CA SER A 1220 -25.40 -7.35 58.23
C SER A 1220 -25.80 -5.89 58.40
N SER A 1221 -27.09 -5.58 58.31
CA SER A 1221 -27.61 -4.21 58.43
C SER A 1221 -27.51 -3.63 59.86
N ASP A 1222 -27.30 -4.47 60.87
CA ASP A 1222 -27.10 -4.07 62.27
C ASP A 1222 -26.26 -5.13 63.01
N THR A 1223 -24.95 -4.93 63.02
CA THR A 1223 -23.99 -5.81 63.72
C THR A 1223 -24.13 -5.78 65.24
N SER A 1224 -24.88 -4.83 65.82
CA SER A 1224 -25.20 -4.82 67.25
C SER A 1224 -26.30 -5.82 67.62
N ILE A 1225 -27.06 -6.32 66.63
CA ILE A 1225 -28.04 -7.39 66.80
C ILE A 1225 -27.38 -8.73 66.43
N ALA A 1226 -26.85 -8.86 65.22
CA ALA A 1226 -26.06 -10.01 64.79
C ALA A 1226 -25.03 -9.61 63.73
N SER A 1227 -23.80 -10.12 63.86
CA SER A 1227 -22.74 -9.98 62.86
C SER A 1227 -22.65 -11.26 62.03
N VAL A 1228 -22.39 -11.11 60.73
CA VAL A 1228 -22.04 -12.21 59.84
C VAL A 1228 -20.55 -12.11 59.49
N ASP A 1229 -19.85 -13.23 59.43
CA ASP A 1229 -18.49 -13.29 58.90
C ASP A 1229 -18.52 -13.06 57.38
N PRO A 1230 -17.75 -12.08 56.86
CA PRO A 1230 -17.93 -11.60 55.49
C PRO A 1230 -17.44 -12.58 54.41
N VAL A 1231 -16.75 -13.66 54.75
CA VAL A 1231 -16.20 -14.63 53.78
C VAL A 1231 -16.86 -16.01 53.93
N THR A 1232 -17.10 -16.46 55.16
CA THR A 1232 -17.67 -17.79 55.45
C THR A 1232 -19.19 -17.79 55.60
N GLY A 1233 -19.81 -16.62 55.84
CA GLY A 1233 -21.26 -16.51 56.04
C GLY A 1233 -21.76 -17.03 57.39
N GLU A 1234 -20.89 -17.35 58.36
CA GLU A 1234 -21.33 -17.70 59.71
C GLU A 1234 -21.88 -16.49 60.47
N VAL A 1235 -23.05 -16.65 61.09
CA VAL A 1235 -23.75 -15.59 61.84
C VAL A 1235 -23.58 -15.80 63.34
N THR A 1236 -23.18 -14.74 64.04
CA THR A 1236 -23.10 -14.67 65.51
C THR A 1236 -24.09 -13.63 66.03
N ILE A 1237 -24.95 -14.01 66.98
CA ILE A 1237 -25.94 -13.11 67.60
C ILE A 1237 -25.30 -12.41 68.80
N ASN A 1238 -25.28 -11.07 68.77
CA ASN A 1238 -24.45 -10.26 69.67
C ASN A 1238 -25.23 -9.67 70.87
N ASN A 1239 -26.56 -9.74 70.87
CA ASN A 1239 -27.40 -9.05 71.85
C ASN A 1239 -28.64 -9.85 72.27
N VAL A 1240 -29.06 -9.67 73.53
CA VAL A 1240 -30.04 -10.49 74.26
C VAL A 1240 -31.49 -10.02 74.05
N GLY A 1241 -31.70 -9.04 73.17
CA GLY A 1241 -33.01 -8.42 72.91
C GLY A 1241 -33.67 -8.92 71.64
N SER A 1242 -35.01 -8.80 71.56
CA SER A 1242 -35.74 -9.05 70.31
C SER A 1242 -35.46 -7.95 69.28
N GLY A 1243 -34.80 -8.30 68.19
CA GLY A 1243 -34.53 -7.43 67.05
C GLY A 1243 -34.73 -8.17 65.72
N SER A 1244 -34.63 -7.43 64.63
CA SER A 1244 -34.61 -7.96 63.26
C SER A 1244 -33.49 -7.25 62.52
N VAL A 1245 -32.78 -7.99 61.68
CA VAL A 1245 -31.65 -7.50 60.90
C VAL A 1245 -31.76 -8.08 59.49
N ILE A 1246 -31.39 -7.31 58.48
CA ILE A 1246 -31.32 -7.80 57.09
C ILE A 1246 -29.88 -8.25 56.87
N LEU A 1247 -29.71 -9.47 56.36
CA LEU A 1247 -28.41 -9.93 55.87
C LEU A 1247 -28.36 -9.74 54.36
N THR A 1248 -27.22 -9.29 53.84
CA THR A 1248 -27.01 -9.09 52.40
C THR A 1248 -25.79 -9.89 51.96
N ALA A 1249 -25.99 -10.78 51.00
CA ALA A 1249 -24.91 -11.41 50.24
C ALA A 1249 -24.63 -10.54 49.00
N HIS A 1250 -23.37 -10.15 48.83
CA HIS A 1250 -22.85 -9.41 47.68
C HIS A 1250 -22.06 -10.38 46.83
N LEU A 1251 -22.47 -10.52 45.58
CA LEU A 1251 -21.80 -11.32 44.57
C LEU A 1251 -21.02 -10.34 43.70
N ALA A 1252 -19.70 -10.47 43.69
CA ALA A 1252 -18.84 -9.66 42.84
C ALA A 1252 -19.17 -9.92 41.36
N SER A 1253 -18.82 -8.98 40.48
CA SER A 1253 -18.73 -9.29 39.07
C SER A 1253 -17.57 -10.25 38.84
N ASP A 1254 -17.75 -11.25 37.98
CA ASP A 1254 -16.64 -11.94 37.34
C ASP A 1254 -16.54 -11.50 35.87
N GLY A 1255 -15.69 -12.16 35.09
CA GLY A 1255 -15.49 -11.80 33.68
C GLY A 1255 -16.73 -11.92 32.80
N ASN A 1256 -17.80 -12.57 33.26
CA ASN A 1256 -18.98 -12.93 32.45
C ASN A 1256 -20.30 -12.44 33.05
N TYR A 1257 -20.37 -12.28 34.38
CA TYR A 1257 -21.59 -11.92 35.11
C TYR A 1257 -21.44 -10.61 35.90
N ASP A 1258 -22.47 -9.76 35.86
CA ASP A 1258 -22.51 -8.51 36.62
C ASP A 1258 -22.52 -8.77 38.15
N SER A 1259 -21.98 -7.81 38.91
CA SER A 1259 -22.10 -7.79 40.37
C SER A 1259 -23.56 -7.61 40.79
N THR A 1260 -24.03 -8.39 41.77
CA THR A 1260 -25.41 -8.27 42.28
C THR A 1260 -25.49 -8.49 43.79
N THR A 1261 -26.65 -8.21 44.38
CA THR A 1261 -26.87 -8.40 45.82
C THR A 1261 -28.21 -9.08 46.08
N VAL A 1262 -28.26 -9.95 47.07
CA VAL A 1262 -29.49 -10.62 47.52
C VAL A 1262 -29.60 -10.54 49.05
N THR A 1263 -30.83 -10.43 49.56
CA THR A 1263 -31.11 -10.16 50.99
C THR A 1263 -32.10 -11.15 51.60
N THR A 1264 -31.96 -11.45 52.88
CA THR A 1264 -32.88 -12.27 53.71
C THR A 1264 -33.09 -11.65 55.09
#